data_AF-A0A914IBR7-F1
#
_entry.id   AF-A0A914IBR7-F1
#
_cell.length_a   1.000
_cell.length_b   1.000
_cell.length_c   1.000
_cell.angle_alpha   90.00
_cell.angle_beta   90.00
_cell.angle_gamma   90.00
#
_symmetry.space_group_name_H-M   'P 1'
#
loop_
_entity.id
_entity.type
_entity.pdbx_description
1 polymer ?
#
loop_
_entity_poly.entity_id
_entity_poly.type
_entity_poly.pdbx_seq_one_letter_code
_entity_poly.pdbx_strand_id
1 'polypeptide(L)'
;MAGIVNKENISSQDEEHLENLLNKNEAKRKPSNERAPIFEIVSCTVGSSFQFGYHCGCINLPADLIRHWFAESYEQLYGMPISEVKMETTWAIAVSIFAVGGMIGGIFVGKLADRLGRRQALLYNNALALVAVSLMTAAKHVGIYWLFIIGRFVIGLNAGLNSGLVPLYLIEISSTNLRGSVGSIAQLAVTISILISQIVGLPFLFGTSERWSFIFAFALIPILFQLCTLPFCTESPKFNVAFSKRIAEAERDLKRLRGRNDVKDELEQIMTEASSNQTTSNFNTIQLFKKPFVWPLTLAIFMHLSQQFSGINAAIFYSTSIFKKAGLVGQLPNYATILMGTVNVLMTIVSTYLIERLGRRTLHIAGLVGLAISTFIIAISMIVAKTIYWFSFVTIVFVLLMVVSVATGPGSIPWFYVNELFPMNARASANSVAVFTNWSANSLVATLFPMLEIFFMNIRSSFSQRFCGDGIEEKMKTNFNKKNLKMSLNNNNNNNNNNNDVINGIADESQTTEARQLRATNIGLAECLKGGVIMDVMNAEQAKIAQKAGAVAVMALERIPALIRQDGGVARMSDPEMIRQIREVVTIPVMAKCRIGHFVEAQILEAVQVDFIDESEVLTPADNTNHIWKHKFRVPFVCGARSLGEALRRISEGAAMIRTKGDAGSGNVVEAVTHVRAIQSEIRTLTKMNEEELMSWARVNSAPVALVFQTAREGHLPVPNFAAGGVATPADAALLMQLGAEAVFVGSGIFMSDNPAKRAAAIVQAVTHFDKPNVLAKISCGLGTPMKGMDSAGAGKTVTLEQ
;
A
#
# COMPACT_ATOMS: atom_id res chain seq x y z
N MET A 1 35.82 44.64 38.26
CA MET A 1 36.35 46.02 38.16
C MET A 1 36.40 46.39 36.70
N ALA A 2 35.67 47.43 36.31
CA ALA A 2 35.68 47.97 34.96
C ALA A 2 36.88 48.92 34.80
N GLY A 3 37.64 48.76 33.73
CA GLY A 3 38.76 49.61 33.38
C GLY A 3 39.11 49.40 31.91
N ILE A 4 38.95 50.45 31.13
CA ILE A 4 39.28 50.56 29.71
C ILE A 4 40.76 50.20 29.50
N VAL A 5 41.05 49.23 28.64
CA VAL A 5 42.38 49.08 28.04
C VAL A 5 42.20 49.12 26.52
N ASN A 6 42.73 50.20 25.95
CA ASN A 6 42.89 50.40 24.51
C ASN A 6 43.64 49.22 23.89
N LYS A 7 43.16 48.76 22.74
CA LYS A 7 43.92 47.95 21.80
C LYS A 7 45.01 48.82 21.18
N GLU A 8 46.18 48.89 21.80
CA GLU A 8 47.44 49.27 21.15
C GLU A 8 48.57 48.99 22.15
N ASN A 9 49.55 48.19 21.72
CA ASN A 9 50.71 47.68 22.48
C ASN A 9 50.46 46.47 23.39
N ILE A 10 50.32 45.30 22.78
CA ILE A 10 50.77 44.03 23.39
C ILE A 10 52.14 43.75 22.77
N SER A 11 53.17 43.60 23.60
CA SER A 11 54.53 43.31 23.12
C SER A 11 54.59 41.86 22.60
N SER A 12 55.42 41.59 21.59
CA SER A 12 55.57 40.23 21.03
C SER A 12 56.02 39.18 22.07
N GLN A 13 56.63 39.63 23.18
CA GLN A 13 56.97 38.76 24.31
C GLN A 13 55.76 38.37 25.17
N ASP A 14 54.72 39.20 25.24
CA ASP A 14 53.48 38.89 25.97
C ASP A 14 52.62 37.89 25.18
N GLU A 15 52.59 37.99 23.84
CA GLU A 15 51.96 36.98 22.98
C GLU A 15 52.68 35.63 23.05
N GLU A 16 54.01 35.62 23.03
CA GLU A 16 54.80 34.38 23.18
C GLU A 16 54.69 33.77 24.58
N HIS A 17 54.53 34.60 25.63
CA HIS A 17 54.25 34.12 26.99
C HIS A 17 52.82 33.57 27.13
N LEU A 18 51.84 34.21 26.48
CA LEU A 18 50.45 33.74 26.43
C LEU A 18 50.32 32.45 25.59
N GLU A 19 51.02 32.35 24.46
CA GLU A 19 51.14 31.14 23.65
C GLU A 19 51.87 30.04 24.42
N ASN A 20 52.92 30.35 25.17
CA ASN A 20 53.59 29.35 26.01
C ASN A 20 52.75 28.91 27.22
N LEU A 21 51.86 29.76 27.75
CA LEU A 21 50.87 29.40 28.77
C LEU A 21 49.71 28.58 28.19
N LEU A 22 49.24 28.91 26.98
CA LEU A 22 48.24 28.14 26.23
C LEU A 22 48.81 26.77 25.81
N ASN A 23 50.05 26.74 25.33
CA ASN A 23 50.77 25.52 24.96
C ASN A 23 51.16 24.68 26.18
N LYS A 24 51.48 25.28 27.35
CA LYS A 24 51.63 24.53 28.62
C LYS A 24 50.32 23.90 29.09
N ASN A 25 49.18 24.58 28.86
CA ASN A 25 47.86 24.05 29.17
C ASN A 25 47.39 23.01 28.14
N GLU A 26 47.86 23.05 26.89
CA GLU A 26 47.62 22.02 25.88
C GLU A 26 48.55 20.81 26.01
N ALA A 27 49.80 20.99 26.43
CA ALA A 27 50.76 19.89 26.63
C ALA A 27 50.42 18.96 27.81
N LYS A 28 49.56 19.39 28.74
CA LYS A 28 48.96 18.53 29.78
C LYS A 28 47.75 17.71 29.27
N ARG A 29 47.26 17.94 28.05
CA ARG A 29 46.07 17.26 27.47
C ARG A 29 46.42 15.98 26.71
N LYS A 30 47.17 15.06 27.32
CA LYS A 30 47.15 13.64 26.89
C LYS A 30 46.12 12.87 27.72
N PRO A 31 45.36 11.95 27.11
CA PRO A 31 44.11 11.45 27.67
C PRO A 31 44.40 10.59 28.89
N SER A 32 43.99 11.03 30.08
CA SER A 32 43.74 10.08 31.17
C SER A 32 42.68 9.09 30.66
N ASN A 33 42.82 7.79 30.96
CA ASN A 33 41.81 6.75 30.72
C ASN A 33 40.45 7.17 31.31
N GLU A 34 39.68 7.97 30.58
CA GLU A 34 38.34 8.41 30.99
C GLU A 34 37.36 7.28 30.70
N ARG A 35 36.66 6.80 31.74
CA ARG A 35 35.57 5.85 31.55
C ARG A 35 34.40 6.57 30.87
N ALA A 36 33.88 5.98 29.80
CA ALA A 36 32.62 6.41 29.23
C ALA A 36 31.45 6.03 30.18
N PRO A 37 30.41 6.86 30.31
CA PRO A 37 29.23 6.57 31.12
C PRO A 37 28.31 5.55 30.40
N ILE A 38 28.84 4.34 30.19
CA ILE A 38 28.21 3.30 29.36
C ILE A 38 26.84 2.90 29.91
N PHE A 39 26.68 2.84 31.24
CA PHE A 39 25.43 2.46 31.87
C PHE A 39 24.31 3.48 31.57
N GLU A 40 24.60 4.76 31.74
CA GLU A 40 23.67 5.86 31.46
C GLU A 40 23.34 5.93 29.96
N ILE A 41 24.35 5.75 29.10
CA ILE A 41 24.16 5.72 27.64
C ILE A 41 23.23 4.57 27.24
N VAL A 42 23.47 3.35 27.71
CA VAL A 42 22.63 2.18 27.40
C VAL A 42 21.22 2.37 27.94
N SER A 43 21.07 2.84 29.18
CA SER A 43 19.77 3.11 29.82
C SER A 43 18.90 4.07 28.99
N CYS A 44 19.45 5.22 28.58
CA CYS A 44 18.72 6.19 27.78
C CYS A 44 18.50 5.76 26.33
N THR A 45 19.49 5.08 25.74
CA THR A 45 19.44 4.68 24.34
C THR A 45 18.44 3.53 24.11
N VAL A 46 18.51 2.48 24.93
CA VAL A 46 17.55 1.35 24.88
C VAL A 46 16.18 1.77 25.40
N GLY A 47 16.14 2.63 26.42
CA GLY A 47 14.88 3.05 27.03
C GLY A 47 14.07 4.05 26.20
N SER A 48 14.73 5.07 25.64
CA SER A 48 14.05 6.22 25.02
C SER A 48 14.27 6.32 23.51
N SER A 49 15.52 6.24 23.03
CA SER A 49 15.79 6.31 21.58
C SER A 49 15.18 5.13 20.83
N PHE A 50 15.18 3.94 21.44
CA PHE A 50 14.48 2.77 20.92
C PHE A 50 12.98 3.03 20.75
N GLN A 51 12.31 3.62 21.75
CA GLN A 51 10.87 3.89 21.69
C GLN A 51 10.52 4.80 20.54
N PHE A 52 11.32 5.85 20.35
CA PHE A 52 11.14 6.78 19.24
C PHE A 52 11.23 6.07 17.88
N GLY A 53 12.30 5.29 17.63
CA GLY A 53 12.44 4.60 16.34
C GLY A 53 11.43 3.47 16.15
N TYR A 54 11.11 2.72 17.20
CA TYR A 54 10.14 1.63 17.15
C TYR A 54 8.75 2.13 16.74
N HIS A 55 8.26 3.20 17.36
CA HIS A 55 6.93 3.76 17.04
C HIS A 55 6.86 4.52 15.71
N CYS A 56 8.01 4.89 15.14
CA CYS A 56 8.10 5.35 13.76
C CYS A 56 7.87 4.22 12.75
N GLY A 57 8.43 3.02 12.97
CA GLY A 57 8.35 1.92 12.01
C GLY A 57 7.21 0.92 12.21
N CYS A 58 6.70 0.76 13.44
CA CYS A 58 5.81 -0.34 13.81
C CYS A 58 4.44 -0.34 13.11
N ILE A 59 4.01 0.79 12.53
CA ILE A 59 2.70 0.93 11.89
C ILE A 59 2.70 0.51 10.41
N ASN A 60 3.88 0.45 9.77
CA ASN A 60 4.00 0.33 8.32
C ASN A 60 3.67 -1.08 7.79
N LEU A 61 4.33 -2.13 8.30
CA LEU A 61 4.04 -3.50 7.87
C LEU A 61 2.60 -3.96 8.17
N PRO A 62 2.06 -3.77 9.39
CA PRO A 62 0.68 -4.18 9.70
C PRO A 62 -0.37 -3.17 9.21
N ALA A 63 -0.01 -2.19 8.37
CA ALA A 63 -0.92 -1.12 7.95
C ALA A 63 -2.24 -1.64 7.39
N ASP A 64 -2.19 -2.61 6.48
CA ASP A 64 -3.39 -3.18 5.85
C ASP A 64 -4.26 -3.95 6.85
N LEU A 65 -3.64 -4.65 7.81
CA LEU A 65 -4.35 -5.38 8.87
C LEU A 65 -5.09 -4.42 9.81
N ILE A 66 -4.43 -3.34 10.23
CA ILE A 66 -5.03 -2.34 11.11
C ILE A 66 -6.13 -1.58 10.37
N ARG A 67 -5.95 -1.31 9.06
CA ARG A 67 -6.96 -0.70 8.21
C ARG A 67 -8.23 -1.56 8.11
N HIS A 68 -8.07 -2.87 7.90
CA HIS A 68 -9.20 -3.79 7.89
C HIS A 68 -9.91 -3.82 9.26
N TRP A 69 -9.15 -3.90 10.35
CA TRP A 69 -9.73 -3.85 11.69
C TRP A 69 -10.45 -2.52 12.00
N PHE A 70 -9.96 -1.39 11.49
CA PHE A 70 -10.65 -0.10 11.62
C PHE A 70 -12.03 -0.13 10.94
N ALA A 71 -12.12 -0.76 9.76
CA ALA A 71 -13.39 -0.92 9.06
C ALA A 71 -14.36 -1.80 9.86
N GLU A 72 -13.89 -2.93 10.40
CA GLU A 72 -14.68 -3.83 11.26
C GLU A 72 -15.15 -3.13 12.54
N SER A 73 -14.26 -2.42 13.24
CA SER A 73 -14.57 -1.66 14.45
C SER A 73 -15.58 -0.54 14.17
N TYR A 74 -15.44 0.15 13.03
CA TYR A 74 -16.39 1.19 12.62
C TYR A 74 -17.77 0.62 12.34
N GLU A 75 -17.85 -0.53 11.65
CA GLU A 75 -19.12 -1.21 11.37
C GLU A 75 -19.79 -1.69 12.67
N GLN A 76 -19.03 -2.23 13.63
CA GLN A 76 -19.54 -2.61 14.94
C GLN A 76 -20.06 -1.41 15.76
N LEU A 77 -19.41 -0.26 15.66
CA LEU A 77 -19.78 0.95 16.42
C LEU A 77 -20.97 1.71 15.83
N TYR A 78 -21.06 1.77 14.50
CA TYR A 78 -22.03 2.64 13.80
C TYR A 78 -23.07 1.88 12.98
N GLY A 79 -22.96 0.55 12.88
CA GLY A 79 -23.90 -0.29 12.12
C GLY A 79 -23.84 -0.10 10.60
N MET A 80 -22.83 0.59 10.07
CA MET A 80 -22.67 0.90 8.65
C MET A 80 -21.21 0.75 8.22
N PRO A 81 -20.95 0.28 6.98
CA PRO A 81 -19.59 0.16 6.48
C PRO A 81 -18.93 1.54 6.30
N ILE A 82 -17.64 1.63 6.60
CA ILE A 82 -16.87 2.86 6.41
C ILE A 82 -16.66 3.13 4.91
N SER A 83 -16.90 4.37 4.46
CA SER A 83 -16.59 4.76 3.08
C SER A 83 -15.07 4.80 2.86
N GLU A 84 -14.63 4.48 1.64
CA GLU A 84 -13.20 4.40 1.28
C GLU A 84 -12.46 5.72 1.57
N VAL A 85 -13.05 6.86 1.21
CA VAL A 85 -12.51 8.19 1.49
C VAL A 85 -12.37 8.45 2.99
N LYS A 86 -13.36 8.04 3.79
CA LYS A 86 -13.34 8.19 5.25
C LYS A 86 -12.32 7.26 5.88
N MET A 87 -12.12 6.06 5.33
CA MET A 87 -11.12 5.11 5.80
C MET A 87 -9.70 5.62 5.56
N GLU A 88 -9.39 6.08 4.35
CA GLU A 88 -8.08 6.68 4.04
C GLU A 88 -7.80 7.94 4.87
N THR A 89 -8.82 8.79 5.08
CA THR A 89 -8.69 9.97 5.95
C THR A 89 -8.42 9.56 7.41
N THR A 90 -9.16 8.56 7.91
CA THR A 90 -9.02 8.05 9.28
C THR A 90 -7.65 7.41 9.50
N TRP A 91 -7.15 6.65 8.52
CA TRP A 91 -5.81 6.10 8.53
C TRP A 91 -4.74 7.18 8.51
N ALA A 92 -4.88 8.18 7.63
CA ALA A 92 -3.95 9.30 7.56
C ALA A 92 -3.86 10.03 8.92
N ILE A 93 -5.00 10.26 9.58
CA ILE A 93 -5.06 10.81 10.94
C ILE A 93 -4.34 9.89 11.95
N ALA A 94 -4.58 8.58 11.92
CA ALA A 94 -3.95 7.63 12.85
C ALA A 94 -2.42 7.59 12.71
N VAL A 95 -1.89 7.79 11.50
CA VAL A 95 -0.46 7.90 11.23
C VAL A 95 0.08 9.27 11.66
N SER A 96 -0.57 10.37 11.26
CA SER A 96 -0.05 11.74 11.45
C SER A 96 -0.20 12.27 12.87
N ILE A 97 -1.19 11.80 13.64
CA ILE A 97 -1.43 12.25 15.03
C ILE A 97 -0.23 11.98 15.95
N PHE A 98 0.59 10.98 15.63
CA PHE A 98 1.86 10.72 16.30
C PHE A 98 2.83 11.91 16.17
N ALA A 99 2.93 12.49 14.97
CA ALA A 99 3.77 13.66 14.73
C ALA A 99 3.21 14.92 15.39
N VAL A 100 1.88 15.08 15.44
CA VAL A 100 1.22 16.15 16.21
C VAL A 100 1.53 16.03 17.70
N GLY A 101 1.46 14.82 18.26
CA GLY A 101 1.90 14.56 19.63
C GLY A 101 3.37 14.95 19.84
N GLY A 102 4.26 14.57 18.92
CA GLY A 102 5.68 14.93 18.96
C GLY A 102 5.93 16.43 18.95
N MET A 103 5.16 17.17 18.16
CA MET A 103 5.21 18.64 18.09
C MET A 103 4.85 19.27 19.44
N ILE A 104 3.76 18.83 20.07
CA ILE A 104 3.36 19.33 21.39
C ILE A 104 4.38 18.93 22.45
N GLY A 105 4.87 17.69 22.45
CA GLY A 105 5.92 17.23 23.36
C GLY A 105 7.20 18.05 23.25
N GLY A 106 7.60 18.42 22.04
CA GLY A 106 8.76 19.25 21.75
C GLY A 106 8.73 20.62 22.42
N ILE A 107 7.57 21.26 22.49
CA ILE A 107 7.39 22.58 23.14
C ILE A 107 7.73 22.51 24.63
N PHE A 108 7.44 21.38 25.28
CA PHE A 108 7.60 21.21 26.72
C PHE A 108 9.00 20.74 27.14
N VAL A 109 9.88 20.34 26.20
CA VAL A 109 11.23 19.83 26.50
C VAL A 109 12.00 20.78 27.41
N GLY A 110 12.15 22.05 27.04
CA GLY A 110 12.96 23.01 27.79
C GLY A 110 12.41 23.28 29.19
N LYS A 111 11.09 23.55 29.29
CA LYS A 111 10.43 23.79 30.57
C LYS A 111 10.55 22.59 31.52
N LEU A 112 10.41 21.37 31.00
CA LEU A 112 10.49 20.16 31.80
C LEU A 112 11.92 19.86 32.22
N ALA A 113 12.88 19.98 31.30
CA ALA A 113 14.31 19.75 31.54
C ALA A 113 14.88 20.70 32.59
N ASP A 114 14.47 21.97 32.59
CA ASP A 114 14.97 22.97 33.51
C ASP A 114 14.24 22.95 34.87
N ARG A 115 13.01 22.45 34.93
CA ARG A 115 12.24 22.35 36.19
C ARG A 115 12.50 21.06 36.98
N LEU A 116 12.50 19.92 36.30
CA LEU A 116 12.60 18.60 36.96
C LEU A 116 14.02 18.01 36.93
N GLY A 117 14.89 18.53 36.07
CA GLY A 117 16.14 17.87 35.72
C GLY A 117 15.94 16.89 34.56
N ARG A 118 17.05 16.39 34.00
CA ARG A 118 17.04 15.64 32.75
C ARG A 118 16.62 14.19 33.00
N ARG A 119 17.21 13.55 34.01
CA ARG A 119 16.89 12.16 34.40
C ARG A 119 15.46 12.03 34.90
N GLN A 120 15.00 12.93 35.77
CA GLN A 120 13.63 12.85 36.28
C GLN A 120 12.60 13.13 35.19
N ALA A 121 12.86 14.09 34.28
CA ALA A 121 11.98 14.33 33.14
C ALA A 121 11.82 13.07 32.26
N LEU A 122 12.91 12.34 31.99
CA LEU A 122 12.86 11.06 31.28
C LEU A 122 12.06 10.00 32.05
N LEU A 123 12.16 9.96 33.39
CA LEU A 123 11.40 9.00 34.21
C LEU A 123 9.90 9.25 34.14
N TYR A 124 9.45 10.50 34.31
CA TYR A 124 8.03 10.85 34.19
C TYR A 124 7.52 10.66 32.76
N ASN A 125 8.37 10.86 31.76
CA ASN A 125 8.00 10.62 30.37
C ASN A 125 7.61 9.15 30.10
N ASN A 126 8.21 8.19 30.81
CA ASN A 126 7.84 6.77 30.70
C ASN A 126 6.42 6.45 31.17
N ALA A 127 5.83 7.27 32.06
CA ALA A 127 4.42 7.12 32.41
C ALA A 127 3.51 7.38 31.20
N LEU A 128 3.84 8.38 30.37
CA LEU A 128 3.12 8.63 29.11
C LEU A 128 3.25 7.45 28.14
N ALA A 129 4.45 6.87 28.03
CA ALA A 129 4.66 5.69 27.19
C ALA A 129 3.83 4.49 27.65
N LEU A 130 3.80 4.21 28.96
CA LEU A 130 3.04 3.09 29.53
C LEU A 130 1.55 3.22 29.26
N VAL A 131 0.99 4.42 29.47
CA VAL A 131 -0.42 4.70 29.16
C VAL A 131 -0.69 4.52 27.67
N ALA A 132 0.16 5.07 26.81
CA ALA A 132 -0.03 5.00 25.36
C ALA A 132 0.00 3.56 24.81
N VAL A 133 0.99 2.76 25.23
CA VAL A 133 1.12 1.36 24.80
C VAL A 133 -0.04 0.52 25.32
N SER A 134 -0.50 0.77 26.56
CA SER A 134 -1.67 0.10 27.12
C SER A 134 -2.93 0.41 26.30
N LEU A 135 -3.14 1.68 25.93
CA LEU A 135 -4.28 2.10 25.09
C LEU A 135 -4.23 1.44 23.70
N MET A 136 -3.08 1.45 23.02
CA MET A 136 -2.94 0.87 21.68
C MET A 136 -3.13 -0.66 21.69
N THR A 137 -2.62 -1.34 22.72
CA THR A 137 -2.76 -2.80 22.86
C THR A 137 -4.21 -3.19 23.22
N ALA A 138 -4.84 -2.45 24.13
CA ALA A 138 -6.22 -2.70 24.55
C ALA A 138 -7.25 -2.33 23.47
N ALA A 139 -6.93 -1.41 22.55
CA ALA A 139 -7.84 -0.92 21.52
C ALA A 139 -8.52 -2.06 20.74
N LYS A 140 -7.76 -3.11 20.39
CA LYS A 140 -8.29 -4.28 19.70
C LYS A 140 -9.28 -5.07 20.54
N HIS A 141 -8.98 -5.31 21.82
CA HIS A 141 -9.83 -6.09 22.72
C HIS A 141 -11.12 -5.38 23.08
N VAL A 142 -11.09 -4.04 23.15
CA VAL A 142 -12.27 -3.21 23.44
C VAL A 142 -13.13 -2.99 22.17
N GLY A 143 -12.56 -3.20 20.98
CA GLY A 143 -13.28 -3.04 19.71
C GLY A 143 -13.48 -1.58 19.29
N ILE A 144 -12.70 -0.64 19.85
CA ILE A 144 -12.83 0.81 19.58
C ILE A 144 -11.57 1.35 18.91
N TYR A 145 -11.66 1.69 17.62
CA TYR A 145 -10.53 2.24 16.86
C TYR A 145 -10.04 3.61 17.38
N TRP A 146 -10.90 4.43 18.00
CA TRP A 146 -10.51 5.72 18.58
C TRP A 146 -9.45 5.59 19.69
N LEU A 147 -9.48 4.51 20.48
CA LEU A 147 -8.48 4.25 21.52
C LEU A 147 -7.08 4.12 20.93
N PHE A 148 -6.97 3.50 19.75
CA PHE A 148 -5.71 3.39 19.03
C PHE A 148 -5.17 4.78 18.62
N ILE A 149 -6.03 5.65 18.09
CA ILE A 149 -5.67 7.01 17.67
C ILE A 149 -5.21 7.85 18.87
N ILE A 150 -5.92 7.76 20.00
CA ILE A 150 -5.52 8.44 21.24
C ILE A 150 -4.18 7.89 21.75
N GLY A 151 -3.98 6.58 21.73
CA GLY A 151 -2.71 5.96 22.08
C GLY A 151 -1.55 6.46 21.20
N ARG A 152 -1.77 6.58 19.88
CA ARG A 152 -0.80 7.17 18.93
C ARG A 152 -0.46 8.63 19.23
N PHE A 153 -1.43 9.42 19.68
CA PHE A 153 -1.17 10.79 20.13
C PHE A 153 -0.31 10.85 21.39
N VAL A 154 -0.63 10.05 22.42
CA VAL A 154 0.08 10.05 23.70
C VAL A 154 1.51 9.54 23.54
N ILE A 155 1.74 8.49 22.73
CA ILE A 155 3.11 8.03 22.44
C ILE A 155 3.87 9.05 21.59
N GLY A 156 3.17 9.85 20.78
CA GLY A 156 3.74 11.01 20.09
C GLY A 156 4.30 12.04 21.07
N LEU A 157 3.54 12.41 22.11
CA LEU A 157 4.03 13.31 23.18
C LEU A 157 5.31 12.77 23.82
N ASN A 158 5.32 11.47 24.13
CA ASN A 158 6.50 10.80 24.68
C ASN A 158 7.70 10.87 23.74
N ALA A 159 7.50 10.57 22.45
CA ALA A 159 8.54 10.61 21.44
C ALA A 159 9.12 12.02 21.26
N GLY A 160 8.27 13.05 21.22
CA GLY A 160 8.71 14.44 21.14
C GLY A 160 9.58 14.89 22.32
N LEU A 161 9.19 14.51 23.54
CA LEU A 161 9.99 14.74 24.73
C LEU A 161 11.33 14.00 24.68
N ASN A 162 11.33 12.73 24.25
CA ASN A 162 12.56 11.93 24.12
C ASN A 162 13.52 12.51 23.07
N SER A 163 13.03 13.01 21.94
CA SER A 163 13.85 13.62 20.89
C SER A 163 14.67 14.83 21.37
N GLY A 164 14.20 15.54 22.40
CA GLY A 164 14.91 16.67 22.98
C GLY A 164 15.69 16.33 24.27
N LEU A 165 15.10 15.53 25.16
CA LEU A 165 15.68 15.19 26.47
C LEU A 165 16.88 14.24 26.36
N VAL A 166 16.84 13.25 25.45
CA VAL A 166 17.91 12.25 25.34
C VAL A 166 19.22 12.88 24.85
N PRO A 167 19.26 13.65 23.73
CA PRO A 167 20.49 14.30 23.31
C PRO A 167 21.02 15.27 24.38
N LEU A 168 20.13 16.00 25.05
CA LEU A 168 20.50 16.94 26.11
C LEU A 168 21.17 16.21 27.29
N TYR A 169 20.56 15.13 27.79
CA TYR A 169 21.10 14.35 28.89
C TYR A 169 22.45 13.72 28.53
N LEU A 170 22.53 13.05 27.38
CA LEU A 170 23.73 12.36 26.93
C LEU A 170 24.92 13.31 26.73
N ILE A 171 24.70 14.49 26.18
CA ILE A 171 25.75 15.50 25.97
C ILE A 171 26.23 16.11 27.29
N GLU A 172 25.33 16.28 28.26
CA GLU A 172 25.65 16.88 29.56
C GLU A 172 26.43 15.92 30.48
N ILE A 173 26.22 14.61 30.38
CA ILE A 173 26.98 13.60 31.15
C ILE A 173 28.31 13.21 30.50
N SER A 174 28.44 13.37 29.18
CA SER A 174 29.63 12.96 28.41
C SER A 174 30.76 13.99 28.49
N SER A 175 32.00 13.50 28.51
CA SER A 175 33.19 14.37 28.36
C SER A 175 33.23 14.98 26.96
N THR A 176 33.89 16.13 26.81
CA THR A 176 33.93 16.91 25.55
C THR A 176 34.37 16.10 24.35
N ASN A 177 35.25 15.13 24.54
CA ASN A 177 35.84 14.30 23.48
C ASN A 177 34.88 13.21 22.98
N LEU A 178 33.92 12.78 23.79
CA LEU A 178 33.00 11.66 23.48
C LEU A 178 31.61 12.12 23.01
N ARG A 179 31.31 13.42 23.03
CA ARG A 179 29.98 13.96 22.71
C ARG A 179 29.47 13.58 21.32
N GLY A 180 30.34 13.60 20.31
CA GLY A 180 29.99 13.24 18.93
C GLY A 180 29.62 11.76 18.78
N SER A 181 30.44 10.87 19.36
CA SER A 181 30.24 9.42 19.29
C SER A 181 29.00 8.99 20.10
N VAL A 182 28.75 9.59 21.27
CA VAL A 182 27.56 9.30 22.09
C VAL A 182 26.27 9.74 21.39
N GLY A 183 26.25 10.90 20.74
CA GLY A 183 25.10 11.33 19.93
C GLY A 183 24.80 10.37 18.78
N SER A 184 25.84 9.81 18.18
CA SER A 184 25.71 8.84 17.09
C SER A 184 25.17 7.48 17.55
N ILE A 185 25.52 7.02 18.76
CA ILE A 185 24.96 5.80 19.37
C ILE A 185 23.44 5.92 19.57
N ALA A 186 22.97 7.09 20.03
CA ALA A 186 21.53 7.33 20.18
C ALA A 186 20.80 7.21 18.84
N GLN A 187 21.34 7.80 17.77
CA GLN A 187 20.78 7.68 16.42
C GLN A 187 20.84 6.23 15.90
N LEU A 188 21.93 5.51 16.16
CA LEU A 188 22.06 4.12 15.78
C LEU A 188 20.92 3.27 16.40
N ALA A 189 20.59 3.49 17.67
CA ALA A 189 19.48 2.81 18.31
C ALA A 189 18.11 3.17 17.73
N VAL A 190 17.91 4.40 17.26
CA VAL A 190 16.70 4.77 16.50
C VAL A 190 16.61 3.92 15.22
N THR A 191 17.71 3.76 14.48
CA THR A 191 17.68 2.95 13.25
C THR A 191 17.51 1.46 13.52
N ILE A 192 18.15 0.92 14.56
CA ILE A 192 17.99 -0.48 14.98
C ILE A 192 16.56 -0.76 15.43
N SER A 193 15.93 0.17 16.17
CA SER A 193 14.54 0.00 16.62
C SER A 193 13.53 0.09 15.47
N ILE A 194 13.77 0.93 14.45
CA ILE A 194 12.99 0.90 13.20
C ILE A 194 13.08 -0.50 12.57
N LEU A 195 14.27 -1.06 12.42
CA LEU A 195 14.46 -2.39 11.85
C LEU A 195 13.77 -3.48 12.69
N ILE A 196 13.92 -3.45 14.01
CA ILE A 196 13.24 -4.40 14.91
C ILE A 196 11.72 -4.28 14.78
N SER A 197 11.16 -3.07 14.68
CA SER A 197 9.72 -2.88 14.49
C SER A 197 9.22 -3.49 13.17
N GLN A 198 10.02 -3.40 12.10
CA GLN A 198 9.72 -4.02 10.82
C GLN A 198 9.82 -5.55 10.89
N ILE A 199 10.80 -6.09 11.61
CA ILE A 199 10.93 -7.55 11.81
C ILE A 199 9.74 -8.07 12.61
N VAL A 200 9.40 -7.42 13.73
CA VAL A 200 8.27 -7.80 14.60
C VAL A 200 6.94 -7.73 13.86
N GLY A 201 6.81 -6.81 12.91
CA GLY A 201 5.64 -6.66 12.03
C GLY A 201 5.48 -7.74 10.95
N LEU A 202 6.41 -8.70 10.84
CA LEU A 202 6.31 -9.77 9.85
C LEU A 202 5.17 -10.75 10.16
N PRO A 203 4.53 -11.35 9.14
CA PRO A 203 3.44 -12.31 9.33
C PRO A 203 3.79 -13.52 10.20
N PHE A 204 5.04 -13.96 10.21
CA PHE A 204 5.45 -15.11 11.04
C PHE A 204 5.61 -14.78 12.54
N LEU A 205 5.69 -13.49 12.92
CA LEU A 205 5.76 -13.04 14.31
C LEU A 205 4.39 -12.55 14.78
N PHE A 206 4.18 -11.22 14.74
CA PHE A 206 2.95 -10.58 15.22
C PHE A 206 2.15 -9.92 14.09
N GLY A 207 2.64 -9.92 12.85
CA GLY A 207 1.96 -9.35 11.68
C GLY A 207 0.79 -10.17 11.15
N THR A 208 -0.07 -10.69 12.04
CA THR A 208 -1.28 -11.44 11.68
C THR A 208 -2.54 -10.73 12.17
N SER A 209 -3.69 -11.05 11.56
CA SER A 209 -5.00 -10.50 11.93
C SER A 209 -5.27 -10.62 13.42
N GLU A 210 -4.84 -11.72 14.06
CA GLU A 210 -5.01 -11.96 15.50
C GLU A 210 -3.97 -11.25 16.39
N ARG A 211 -2.71 -11.14 15.97
CA ARG A 211 -1.59 -10.78 16.86
C ARG A 211 -1.04 -9.38 16.69
N TRP A 212 -1.53 -8.59 15.72
CA TRP A 212 -0.96 -7.27 15.42
C TRP A 212 -0.94 -6.31 16.63
N SER A 213 -1.87 -6.43 17.58
CA SER A 213 -1.87 -5.60 18.80
C SER A 213 -0.62 -5.83 19.67
N PHE A 214 -0.03 -7.03 19.63
CA PHE A 214 1.21 -7.35 20.36
C PHE A 214 2.44 -6.66 19.78
N ILE A 215 2.39 -6.18 18.53
CA ILE A 215 3.44 -5.31 17.99
C ILE A 215 3.57 -4.06 18.86
N PHE A 216 2.47 -3.49 19.32
CA PHE A 216 2.50 -2.33 20.22
C PHE A 216 2.88 -2.74 21.64
N ALA A 217 2.43 -3.89 22.12
CA ALA A 217 2.79 -4.42 23.44
C ALA A 217 4.30 -4.68 23.60
N PHE A 218 5.02 -5.05 22.52
CA PHE A 218 6.47 -5.24 22.54
C PHE A 218 7.23 -4.01 23.04
N ALA A 219 6.69 -2.80 22.82
CA ALA A 219 7.26 -1.57 23.33
C ALA A 219 7.27 -1.47 24.86
N LEU A 220 6.52 -2.32 25.59
CA LEU A 220 6.60 -2.40 27.06
C LEU A 220 7.99 -2.84 27.54
N ILE A 221 8.69 -3.69 26.79
CA ILE A 221 9.99 -4.23 27.21
C ILE A 221 11.01 -3.10 27.44
N PRO A 222 11.27 -2.19 26.47
CA PRO A 222 12.19 -1.08 26.72
C PRO A 222 11.67 -0.05 27.74
N ILE A 223 10.35 0.13 27.88
CA ILE A 223 9.78 1.01 28.92
C ILE A 223 10.10 0.49 30.32
N LEU A 224 9.84 -0.80 30.56
CA LEU A 224 10.12 -1.46 31.84
C LEU A 224 11.62 -1.48 32.12
N PHE A 225 12.43 -1.78 31.10
CA PHE A 225 13.89 -1.69 31.21
C PHE A 225 14.31 -0.30 31.70
N GLN A 226 13.81 0.77 31.06
CA GLN A 226 14.17 2.13 31.46
C GLN A 226 13.65 2.50 32.86
N LEU A 227 12.43 2.09 33.23
CA LEU A 227 11.90 2.32 34.58
C LEU A 227 12.76 1.65 35.65
N CYS A 228 13.33 0.48 35.35
CA CYS A 228 14.26 -0.20 36.25
C CYS A 228 15.65 0.43 36.27
N THR A 229 16.21 0.86 35.13
CA THR A 229 17.60 1.33 35.06
C THR A 229 17.79 2.81 35.36
N LEU A 230 16.82 3.67 35.01
CA LEU A 230 16.94 5.12 35.12
C LEU A 230 17.06 5.64 36.57
N PRO A 231 16.42 5.05 37.59
CA PRO A 231 16.64 5.43 39.00
C PRO A 231 18.10 5.28 39.46
N PHE A 232 18.86 4.36 38.86
CA PHE A 232 20.28 4.13 39.19
C PHE A 232 21.25 5.04 38.43
N CYS A 233 20.76 5.73 37.39
CA CYS A 233 21.54 6.69 36.61
C CYS A 233 21.77 7.99 37.40
N THR A 234 22.88 8.67 37.15
CA THR A 234 23.17 9.98 37.77
C THR A 234 22.35 11.09 37.12
N GLU A 235 22.08 12.16 37.84
CA GLU A 235 21.51 13.37 37.22
C GLU A 235 22.60 14.12 36.45
N SER A 236 22.21 15.05 35.57
CA SER A 236 23.17 15.92 34.89
C SER A 236 23.95 16.79 35.88
N PRO A 237 25.30 16.69 35.94
CA PRO A 237 26.11 17.54 36.82
C PRO A 237 25.94 19.02 36.49
N LYS A 238 25.77 19.33 35.19
CA LYS A 238 25.52 20.69 34.69
C LYS A 238 24.19 21.25 35.20
N PHE A 239 23.14 20.42 35.26
CA PHE A 239 21.86 20.81 35.85
C PHE A 239 21.97 21.06 37.36
N ASN A 240 22.66 20.16 38.08
CA ASN A 240 22.82 20.26 39.53
C ASN A 240 23.55 21.55 39.96
N VAL A 241 24.56 21.98 39.20
CA VAL A 241 25.28 23.24 39.44
C VAL A 241 24.46 24.47 39.01
N ALA A 242 23.95 24.48 37.78
CA ALA A 242 23.36 25.69 37.19
C ALA A 242 21.95 26.00 37.70
N PHE A 243 21.12 24.99 37.96
CA PHE A 243 19.70 25.17 38.30
C PHE A 243 19.37 24.77 39.73
N SER A 244 19.88 23.63 40.20
CA SER A 244 19.55 23.12 41.55
C SER A 244 20.44 23.67 42.66
N LYS A 245 21.56 24.33 42.34
CA LYS A 245 22.58 24.84 43.28
C LYS A 245 23.15 23.78 44.24
N ARG A 246 23.17 22.51 43.84
CA ARG A 246 23.65 21.36 44.63
C ARG A 246 25.04 20.94 44.20
N ILE A 247 26.04 21.69 44.66
CA ILE A 247 27.45 21.52 44.25
C ILE A 247 28.01 20.16 44.69
N ALA A 248 27.72 19.73 45.93
CA ALA A 248 28.21 18.47 46.47
C ALA A 248 27.68 17.23 45.72
N GLU A 249 26.40 17.28 45.29
CA GLU A 249 25.79 16.22 44.47
C GLU A 249 26.41 16.20 43.06
N ALA A 250 26.63 17.37 42.46
CA ALA A 250 27.27 17.48 41.15
C ALA A 250 28.71 16.91 41.15
N GLU A 251 29.49 17.16 42.21
CA GLU A 251 30.84 16.60 42.36
C GLU A 251 30.78 15.06 42.48
N ARG A 252 29.84 14.52 43.26
CA ARG A 252 29.64 13.07 43.43
C ARG A 252 29.25 12.40 42.11
N ASP A 253 28.31 12.98 41.39
CA ASP A 253 27.85 12.48 40.09
C ASP A 253 28.98 12.53 39.05
N LEU A 254 29.76 13.62 39.03
CA LEU A 254 30.90 13.77 38.11
C LEU A 254 32.02 12.76 38.41
N LYS A 255 32.32 12.49 39.68
CA LYS A 255 33.27 11.42 40.08
C LYS A 255 32.81 10.05 39.59
N ARG A 256 31.52 9.75 39.71
CA ARG A 256 30.93 8.48 39.24
C ARG A 256 30.99 8.36 37.72
N LEU A 257 30.65 9.42 36.99
CA LEU A 257 30.64 9.44 35.53
C LEU A 257 32.04 9.32 34.91
N ARG A 258 33.06 9.94 35.52
CA ARG A 258 34.45 9.91 35.01
C ARG A 258 35.24 8.70 35.51
N GLY A 259 34.83 8.11 36.64
CA GLY A 259 35.55 7.02 37.29
C GLY A 259 36.87 7.45 37.94
N ARG A 260 37.06 8.76 38.17
CA ARG A 260 38.23 9.36 38.84
C ARG A 260 37.79 10.30 39.95
N ASN A 261 38.61 10.42 41.00
CA ASN A 261 38.35 11.34 42.12
C ASN A 261 38.76 12.79 41.80
N ASP A 262 39.62 12.99 40.81
CA ASP A 262 40.11 14.30 40.38
C ASP A 262 39.20 14.91 39.30
N VAL A 263 38.18 15.64 39.74
CA VAL A 263 37.20 16.31 38.86
C VAL A 263 37.06 17.80 39.16
N LYS A 264 37.98 18.37 39.96
CA LYS A 264 37.90 19.75 40.44
C LYS A 264 37.97 20.75 39.30
N ASP A 265 38.91 20.56 38.36
CA ASP A 265 39.08 21.45 37.20
C ASP A 265 37.83 21.49 36.30
N GLU A 266 37.22 20.32 36.04
CA GLU A 266 36.00 20.22 35.23
C GLU A 266 34.78 20.81 35.97
N LEU A 267 34.71 20.60 37.29
CA LEU A 267 33.67 21.19 38.13
C LEU A 267 33.80 22.72 38.21
N GLU A 268 35.02 23.25 38.35
CA GLU A 268 35.30 24.69 38.35
C GLU A 268 34.98 25.32 36.99
N GLN A 269 35.25 24.62 35.89
CA GLN A 269 34.83 25.05 34.56
C GLN A 269 33.29 25.13 34.46
N ILE A 270 32.57 24.10 34.91
CA ILE A 270 31.09 24.10 34.91
C ILE A 270 30.55 25.21 35.82
N MET A 271 31.18 25.48 36.96
CA MET A 271 30.82 26.58 37.84
C MET A 271 31.08 27.94 37.19
N THR A 272 32.20 28.11 36.50
CA THR A 272 32.54 29.34 35.79
C THR A 272 31.55 29.59 34.65
N GLU A 273 31.20 28.54 33.89
CA GLU A 273 30.13 28.57 32.88
C GLU A 273 28.77 28.91 33.51
N ALA A 274 28.44 28.39 34.70
CA ALA A 274 27.18 28.67 35.38
C ALA A 274 27.12 30.09 35.98
N SER A 275 28.21 30.57 36.57
CA SER A 275 28.32 31.90 37.19
C SER A 275 28.31 33.03 36.14
N SER A 276 28.96 32.81 34.99
CA SER A 276 28.89 33.74 33.84
C SER A 276 27.46 33.92 33.32
N ASN A 277 26.60 32.93 33.56
CA ASN A 277 25.19 32.93 33.14
C ASN A 277 24.23 33.52 34.19
N GLN A 278 24.63 33.72 35.46
CA GLN A 278 23.76 34.30 36.51
C GLN A 278 23.40 35.77 36.29
N THR A 279 24.19 36.51 35.50
CA THR A 279 23.92 37.90 35.12
C THR A 279 22.78 38.06 34.10
N THR A 280 22.35 36.97 33.45
CA THR A 280 21.19 36.94 32.54
C THR A 280 20.07 36.13 33.17
N SER A 281 19.00 36.79 33.59
CA SER A 281 17.79 36.16 34.13
C SER A 281 17.20 35.12 33.17
N ASN A 282 16.49 34.12 33.74
CA ASN A 282 15.76 33.03 33.07
C ASN A 282 15.58 33.23 31.57
N PHE A 283 16.40 32.52 30.78
CA PHE A 283 16.43 32.67 29.34
C PHE A 283 15.08 32.29 28.73
N ASN A 284 14.31 33.29 28.32
CA ASN A 284 12.99 33.09 27.74
C ASN A 284 13.14 32.64 26.28
N THR A 285 12.36 31.67 25.82
CA THR A 285 12.39 31.16 24.42
C THR A 285 12.29 32.29 23.39
N ILE A 286 11.57 33.38 23.70
CA ILE A 286 11.44 34.56 22.82
C ILE A 286 12.80 35.27 22.57
N GLN A 287 13.74 35.18 23.51
CA GLN A 287 15.08 35.76 23.37
C GLN A 287 15.91 35.09 22.26
N LEU A 288 15.59 33.84 21.88
CA LEU A 288 16.25 33.17 20.74
C LEU A 288 16.02 33.89 19.41
N PHE A 289 14.92 34.62 19.29
CA PHE A 289 14.56 35.38 18.09
C PHE A 289 15.20 36.77 18.05
N LYS A 290 16.11 37.08 19.00
CA LYS A 290 16.88 38.32 19.06
C LYS A 290 18.36 38.03 18.85
N LYS A 291 19.11 39.03 18.37
CA LYS A 291 20.58 38.91 18.22
C LYS A 291 21.22 38.65 19.59
N PRO A 292 22.27 37.80 19.69
CA PRO A 292 23.02 37.16 18.61
C PRO A 292 22.48 35.79 18.13
N PHE A 293 21.38 35.28 18.70
CA PHE A 293 20.93 33.89 18.50
C PHE A 293 20.19 33.61 17.20
N VAL A 294 19.75 34.65 16.48
CA VAL A 294 18.94 34.52 15.26
C VAL A 294 19.62 33.64 14.20
N TRP A 295 20.89 33.88 13.88
CA TRP A 295 21.59 33.12 12.84
C TRP A 295 21.79 31.63 13.21
N PRO A 296 22.29 31.30 14.42
CA PRO A 296 22.30 29.92 14.92
C PRO A 296 20.92 29.26 14.87
N LEU A 297 19.86 29.99 15.23
CA LEU A 297 18.49 29.47 15.24
C LEU A 297 17.98 29.21 13.83
N THR A 298 18.22 30.13 12.89
CA THR A 298 17.86 29.94 11.48
C THR A 298 18.55 28.70 10.91
N LEU A 299 19.85 28.51 11.18
CA LEU A 299 20.56 27.31 10.75
C LEU A 299 19.95 26.03 11.35
N ALA A 300 19.67 26.01 12.65
CA ALA A 300 19.02 24.89 13.32
C ALA A 300 17.66 24.54 12.68
N ILE A 301 16.82 25.55 12.44
CA ILE A 301 15.49 25.39 11.81
C ILE A 301 15.64 24.79 10.41
N PHE A 302 16.48 25.37 9.56
CA PHE A 302 16.67 24.90 8.19
C PHE A 302 17.23 23.48 8.13
N MET A 303 18.11 23.09 9.06
CA MET A 303 18.63 21.73 9.12
C MET A 303 17.52 20.72 9.43
N HIS A 304 16.64 20.99 10.40
CA HIS A 304 15.51 20.11 10.69
C HIS A 304 14.45 20.10 9.58
N LEU A 305 14.20 21.24 8.92
CA LEU A 305 13.33 21.28 7.73
C LEU A 305 13.91 20.44 6.59
N SER A 306 15.22 20.55 6.33
CA SER A 306 15.90 19.76 5.29
C SER A 306 15.82 18.26 5.55
N GLN A 307 15.88 17.85 6.82
CA GLN A 307 15.73 16.46 7.22
C GLN A 307 14.31 15.95 6.95
N GLN A 308 13.27 16.70 7.29
CA GLN A 308 11.88 16.21 7.20
C GLN A 308 11.33 16.30 5.78
N PHE A 309 11.57 17.42 5.10
CA PHE A 309 11.19 17.59 3.69
C PHE A 309 12.04 16.77 2.71
N SER A 310 13.04 16.04 3.20
CA SER A 310 13.67 14.97 2.41
C SER A 310 12.70 13.85 2.01
N GLY A 311 11.57 13.71 2.72
CA GLY A 311 10.62 12.62 2.52
C GLY A 311 11.00 11.31 3.21
N ILE A 312 12.04 11.29 4.06
CA ILE A 312 12.47 10.05 4.74
C ILE A 312 11.37 9.41 5.58
N ASN A 313 10.55 10.20 6.28
CA ASN A 313 9.45 9.66 7.08
C ASN A 313 8.29 9.16 6.21
N ALA A 314 8.08 9.74 5.02
CA ALA A 314 7.13 9.16 4.07
C ALA A 314 7.62 7.78 3.60
N ALA A 315 8.91 7.63 3.35
CA ALA A 315 9.49 6.31 3.04
C ALA A 315 9.38 5.35 4.24
N ILE A 316 9.66 5.78 5.47
CA ILE A 316 9.56 4.89 6.66
C ILE A 316 8.11 4.50 6.97
N PHE A 317 7.14 5.42 6.84
CA PHE A 317 5.73 5.15 7.15
C PHE A 317 5.01 4.38 6.05
N TYR A 318 5.40 4.58 4.79
CA TYR A 318 4.67 4.07 3.63
C TYR A 318 5.52 3.18 2.70
N SER A 319 6.73 2.74 3.06
CA SER A 319 7.60 1.95 2.16
C SER A 319 6.90 0.72 1.60
N THR A 320 6.13 -0.01 2.42
CA THR A 320 5.44 -1.22 1.96
C THR A 320 4.43 -0.88 0.86
N SER A 321 3.72 0.24 1.01
CA SER A 321 2.80 0.76 -0.01
C SER A 321 3.53 1.25 -1.26
N ILE A 322 4.65 1.98 -1.10
CA ILE A 322 5.49 2.45 -2.21
C ILE A 322 6.02 1.27 -3.03
N PHE A 323 6.51 0.22 -2.37
CA PHE A 323 7.02 -1.00 -3.04
C PHE A 323 5.91 -1.81 -3.72
N LYS A 324 4.72 -1.92 -3.11
CA LYS A 324 3.54 -2.52 -3.76
C LYS A 324 3.17 -1.76 -5.03
N LYS A 325 3.09 -0.43 -4.96
CA LYS A 325 2.78 0.45 -6.11
C LYS A 325 3.86 0.43 -7.19
N ALA A 326 5.12 0.16 -6.81
CA ALA A 326 6.21 -0.04 -7.76
C ALA A 326 6.12 -1.36 -8.54
N GLY A 327 5.21 -2.27 -8.19
CA GLY A 327 4.97 -3.53 -8.92
C GLY A 327 5.50 -4.79 -8.23
N LEU A 328 5.92 -4.70 -6.96
CA LEU A 328 6.25 -5.88 -6.16
C LEU A 328 4.96 -6.57 -5.68
N VAL A 329 4.88 -7.89 -5.92
CA VAL A 329 3.72 -8.74 -5.59
C VAL A 329 4.03 -9.68 -4.42
N GLY A 330 3.00 -10.15 -3.73
CA GLY A 330 3.12 -11.09 -2.61
C GLY A 330 3.83 -10.49 -1.39
N GLN A 331 4.76 -11.25 -0.79
CA GLN A 331 5.51 -10.84 0.41
C GLN A 331 6.78 -10.02 0.11
N LEU A 332 7.15 -9.86 -1.16
CA LEU A 332 8.33 -9.09 -1.58
C LEU A 332 8.36 -7.63 -1.06
N PRO A 333 7.24 -6.88 -1.00
CA PRO A 333 7.23 -5.52 -0.42
C PRO A 333 7.63 -5.47 1.05
N ASN A 334 7.28 -6.52 1.82
CA ASN A 334 7.61 -6.61 3.25
C ASN A 334 9.13 -6.84 3.42
N TYR A 335 9.70 -7.75 2.61
CA TYR A 335 11.14 -7.99 2.59
C TYR A 335 11.93 -6.78 2.08
N ALA A 336 11.44 -6.07 1.07
CA ALA A 336 12.05 -4.84 0.58
C ALA A 336 12.08 -3.74 1.65
N THR A 337 11.03 -3.64 2.47
CA THR A 337 10.98 -2.72 3.62
C THR A 337 12.02 -3.08 4.69
N ILE A 338 12.21 -4.37 4.98
CA ILE A 338 13.25 -4.82 5.92
C ILE A 338 14.65 -4.59 5.36
N LEU A 339 14.85 -4.82 4.06
CA LEU A 339 16.11 -4.53 3.38
C LEU A 339 16.44 -3.03 3.49
N MET A 340 15.45 -2.17 3.29
CA MET A 340 15.58 -0.73 3.50
C MET A 340 15.98 -0.37 4.94
N GLY A 341 15.34 -0.99 5.94
CA GLY A 341 15.73 -0.82 7.35
C GLY A 341 17.15 -1.32 7.66
N THR A 342 17.55 -2.44 7.05
CA THR A 342 18.88 -3.03 7.22
C THR A 342 19.96 -2.11 6.64
N VAL A 343 19.74 -1.60 5.43
CA VAL A 343 20.63 -0.62 4.78
C VAL A 343 20.72 0.66 5.61
N ASN A 344 19.61 1.12 6.21
CA ASN A 344 19.61 2.28 7.10
C ASN A 344 20.54 2.08 8.31
N VAL A 345 20.47 0.92 8.97
CA VAL A 345 21.35 0.60 10.12
C VAL A 345 22.81 0.53 9.68
N LEU A 346 23.11 -0.22 8.62
CA LEU A 346 24.49 -0.37 8.12
C LEU A 346 25.10 0.98 7.76
N MET A 347 24.34 1.83 7.06
CA MET A 347 24.84 3.14 6.67
C MET A 347 24.95 4.09 7.86
N THR A 348 24.12 3.95 8.90
CA THR A 348 24.25 4.75 10.12
C THR A 348 25.52 4.41 10.90
N ILE A 349 25.95 3.14 10.90
CA ILE A 349 27.23 2.71 11.47
C ILE A 349 28.39 3.37 10.70
N VAL A 350 28.34 3.32 9.36
CA VAL A 350 29.36 3.96 8.50
C VAL A 350 29.37 5.47 8.70
N SER A 351 28.20 6.11 8.76
CA SER A 351 28.02 7.55 8.98
C SER A 351 28.64 8.00 10.30
N THR A 352 28.43 7.23 11.38
CA THR A 352 29.04 7.50 12.70
C THR A 352 30.56 7.63 12.62
N TYR A 353 31.21 6.74 11.85
CA TYR A 353 32.66 6.79 11.64
C TYR A 353 33.10 7.93 10.70
N LEU A 354 32.31 8.23 9.67
CA LEU A 354 32.63 9.29 8.71
C LEU A 354 32.50 10.70 9.31
N ILE A 355 31.57 10.92 10.24
CA ILE A 355 31.32 12.23 10.86
C ILE A 355 32.56 12.80 11.52
N GLU A 356 33.35 11.96 12.19
CA GLU A 356 34.59 12.37 12.87
C GLU A 356 35.73 12.68 11.88
N ARG A 357 35.71 12.09 10.66
CA ARG A 357 36.80 12.24 9.67
C ARG A 357 36.56 13.34 8.63
N LEU A 358 35.38 13.38 8.04
CA LEU A 358 35.06 14.27 6.91
C LEU A 358 34.39 15.59 7.34
N GLY A 359 34.00 15.66 8.61
CA GLY A 359 33.30 16.79 9.18
C GLY A 359 31.82 16.86 8.80
N ARG A 360 31.07 17.64 9.58
CA ARG A 360 29.61 17.68 9.57
C ARG A 360 29.05 18.33 8.30
N ARG A 361 29.61 19.49 7.90
CA ARG A 361 29.14 20.27 6.73
C ARG A 361 29.21 19.46 5.44
N THR A 362 30.35 18.80 5.20
CA THR A 362 30.60 18.01 4.00
C THR A 362 29.59 16.87 3.87
N LEU A 363 29.37 16.11 4.95
CA LEU A 363 28.44 14.99 4.97
C LEU A 363 26.98 15.40 4.82
N HIS A 364 26.57 16.52 5.44
CA HIS A 364 25.20 17.03 5.29
C HIS A 364 24.91 17.41 3.84
N ILE A 365 25.83 18.15 3.20
CA ILE A 365 25.67 18.57 1.81
C ILE A 365 25.73 17.37 0.86
N ALA A 366 26.69 16.46 1.04
CA ALA A 366 26.80 15.25 0.22
C ALA A 366 25.53 14.38 0.30
N GLY A 367 24.97 14.22 1.49
CA GLY A 367 23.71 13.50 1.69
C GLY A 367 22.51 14.17 1.00
N LEU A 368 22.41 15.51 1.06
CA LEU A 368 21.34 16.24 0.35
C LEU A 368 21.48 16.15 -1.18
N VAL A 369 22.70 16.17 -1.72
CA VAL A 369 22.94 16.00 -3.17
C VAL A 369 22.56 14.58 -3.61
N GLY A 370 23.01 13.56 -2.88
CA GLY A 370 22.66 12.16 -3.17
C GLY A 370 21.15 11.92 -3.10
N LEU A 371 20.47 12.56 -2.13
CA LEU A 371 19.03 12.54 -2.01
C LEU A 371 18.33 13.16 -3.22
N ALA A 372 18.77 14.34 -3.67
CA ALA A 372 18.18 15.02 -4.83
C ALA A 372 18.29 14.18 -6.11
N ILE A 373 19.45 13.55 -6.33
CA ILE A 373 19.67 12.65 -7.48
C ILE A 373 18.76 11.42 -7.37
N SER A 374 18.70 10.81 -6.20
CA SER A 374 17.92 9.58 -5.98
C SER A 374 16.43 9.81 -6.16
N THR A 375 15.87 10.90 -5.60
CA THR A 375 14.44 11.21 -5.73
C THR A 375 14.04 11.57 -7.15
N PHE A 376 14.90 12.27 -7.90
CA PHE A 376 14.69 12.54 -9.32
C PHE A 376 14.58 11.25 -10.13
N ILE A 377 15.47 10.27 -9.86
CA ILE A 377 15.46 9.00 -10.57
C ILE A 377 14.28 8.12 -10.15
N ILE A 378 13.88 8.11 -8.86
CA ILE A 378 12.65 7.43 -8.39
C ILE A 378 11.43 7.95 -9.14
N ALA A 379 11.30 9.27 -9.31
CA ALA A 379 10.19 9.87 -10.03
C ALA A 379 10.13 9.39 -11.49
N ILE A 380 11.26 9.36 -12.18
CA ILE A 380 11.36 8.85 -13.55
C ILE A 380 11.06 7.35 -13.62
N SER A 381 11.64 6.55 -12.71
CA SER A 381 11.49 5.10 -12.72
C SER A 381 10.05 4.67 -12.44
N MET A 382 9.34 5.34 -11.53
CA MET A 382 7.91 5.10 -11.29
C MET A 382 7.02 5.51 -12.46
N ILE A 383 7.48 6.43 -13.33
CA ILE A 383 6.76 6.75 -14.56
C ILE A 383 6.89 5.59 -15.56
N VAL A 384 8.10 5.09 -15.76
CA VAL A 384 8.45 4.07 -16.76
C VAL A 384 8.10 2.64 -16.31
N ALA A 385 8.05 2.37 -15.00
CA ALA A 385 7.77 1.04 -14.44
C ALA A 385 6.40 0.48 -14.85
N LYS A 386 5.43 1.33 -15.22
CA LYS A 386 4.13 0.88 -15.77
C LYS A 386 4.26 0.23 -17.14
N THR A 387 5.30 0.57 -17.91
CA THR A 387 5.53 0.09 -19.27
C THR A 387 6.55 -1.05 -19.31
N ILE A 388 7.54 -1.02 -18.41
CA ILE A 388 8.63 -1.99 -18.34
C ILE A 388 8.82 -2.45 -16.89
N TYR A 389 8.51 -3.72 -16.61
CA TYR A 389 8.61 -4.32 -15.27
C TYR A 389 10.02 -4.21 -14.65
N TRP A 390 11.08 -4.20 -15.47
CA TRP A 390 12.46 -4.10 -14.96
C TRP A 390 12.76 -2.77 -14.25
N PHE A 391 12.02 -1.69 -14.56
CA PHE A 391 12.15 -0.40 -13.86
C PHE A 391 11.61 -0.41 -12.42
N SER A 392 10.83 -1.43 -12.04
CA SER A 392 10.46 -1.68 -10.64
C SER A 392 11.69 -1.96 -9.77
N PHE A 393 12.67 -2.73 -10.28
CA PHE A 393 13.93 -2.98 -9.59
C PHE A 393 14.79 -1.72 -9.47
N VAL A 394 14.82 -0.88 -10.52
CA VAL A 394 15.49 0.42 -10.48
C VAL A 394 14.90 1.30 -9.38
N THR A 395 13.57 1.34 -9.27
CA THR A 395 12.87 2.07 -8.21
C THR A 395 13.31 1.61 -6.83
N ILE A 396 13.41 0.30 -6.59
CA ILE A 396 13.87 -0.26 -5.31
C ILE A 396 15.30 0.18 -5.00
N VAL A 397 16.22 0.02 -5.96
CA VAL A 397 17.63 0.41 -5.78
C VAL A 397 17.75 1.87 -5.42
N PHE A 398 17.03 2.77 -6.10
CA PHE A 398 17.11 4.20 -5.81
C PHE A 398 16.40 4.59 -4.52
N VAL A 399 15.36 3.88 -4.08
CA VAL A 399 14.80 4.04 -2.72
C VAL A 399 15.85 3.67 -1.66
N LEU A 400 16.61 2.60 -1.87
CA LEU A 400 17.71 2.24 -0.96
C LEU A 400 18.82 3.30 -0.97
N LEU A 401 19.21 3.83 -2.14
CA LEU A 401 20.19 4.91 -2.26
C LEU A 401 19.70 6.22 -1.62
N MET A 402 18.39 6.49 -1.68
CA MET A 402 17.77 7.62 -0.98
C MET A 402 17.99 7.49 0.53
N VAL A 403 17.77 6.30 1.10
CA VAL A 403 18.00 6.02 2.52
C VAL A 403 19.47 6.15 2.89
N VAL A 404 20.37 5.61 2.08
CA VAL A 404 21.83 5.76 2.27
C VAL A 404 22.22 7.23 2.32
N SER A 405 21.70 8.03 1.38
CA SER A 405 21.99 9.46 1.29
C SER A 405 21.52 10.23 2.53
N VAL A 406 20.34 9.90 3.06
CA VAL A 406 19.84 10.51 4.30
C VAL A 406 20.64 10.06 5.53
N ALA A 407 20.96 8.76 5.64
CA ALA A 407 21.72 8.21 6.76
C ALA A 407 23.16 8.77 6.83
N THR A 408 23.74 9.17 5.69
CA THR A 408 25.10 9.73 5.61
C THR A 408 25.25 11.07 6.33
N GLY A 409 24.19 11.87 6.45
CA GLY A 409 24.28 13.18 7.10
C GLY A 409 22.94 13.76 7.56
N PRO A 410 21.99 14.04 6.64
CA PRO A 410 20.75 14.71 6.99
C PRO A 410 19.92 14.06 8.10
N GLY A 411 20.09 12.76 8.34
CA GLY A 411 19.40 12.04 9.42
C GLY A 411 19.94 12.33 10.83
N SER A 412 21.27 12.35 11.01
CA SER A 412 21.90 12.42 12.34
C SER A 412 22.37 13.83 12.70
N ILE A 413 22.85 14.60 11.72
CA ILE A 413 23.53 15.89 11.94
C ILE A 413 22.66 16.95 12.62
N PRO A 414 21.40 17.18 12.22
CA PRO A 414 20.57 18.22 12.82
C PRO A 414 20.44 18.09 14.35
N TRP A 415 20.29 16.87 14.87
CA TRP A 415 20.00 16.61 16.29
C TRP A 415 21.15 16.99 17.24
N PHE A 416 22.41 16.88 16.81
CA PHE A 416 23.54 17.27 17.65
C PHE A 416 24.03 18.68 17.36
N TYR A 417 23.87 19.16 16.12
CA TYR A 417 24.38 20.46 15.71
C TYR A 417 23.71 21.61 16.49
N VAL A 418 22.44 21.47 16.87
CA VAL A 418 21.74 22.43 17.76
C VAL A 418 22.45 22.55 19.12
N ASN A 419 22.94 21.45 19.67
CA ASN A 419 23.63 21.45 20.96
C ASN A 419 25.03 22.08 20.89
N GLU A 420 25.68 22.01 19.73
CA GLU A 420 26.99 22.61 19.45
C GLU A 420 26.89 24.12 19.15
N LEU A 421 25.80 24.57 18.50
CA LEU A 421 25.58 25.97 18.11
C LEU A 421 25.22 26.88 19.29
N PHE A 422 24.58 26.35 20.33
CA PHE A 422 24.00 27.16 21.41
C PHE A 422 24.75 27.01 22.74
N PRO A 423 24.94 28.12 23.47
CA PRO A 423 25.45 28.10 24.84
C PRO A 423 24.46 27.41 25.79
N MET A 424 24.94 26.98 26.94
CA MET A 424 24.18 26.13 27.88
C MET A 424 22.85 26.74 28.33
N ASN A 425 22.79 28.05 28.57
CA ASN A 425 21.58 28.75 29.00
C ASN A 425 20.47 28.77 27.93
N ALA A 426 20.85 28.77 26.65
CA ALA A 426 19.92 28.81 25.53
C ALA A 426 19.61 27.42 24.94
N ARG A 427 20.42 26.41 25.27
CA ARG A 427 20.39 25.07 24.65
C ARG A 427 19.07 24.34 24.82
N ALA A 428 18.49 24.35 26.03
CA ALA A 428 17.21 23.68 26.30
C ALA A 428 16.05 24.32 25.50
N SER A 429 16.00 25.65 25.45
CA SER A 429 15.03 26.40 24.65
C SER A 429 15.27 26.22 23.14
N ALA A 430 16.52 26.20 22.67
CA ALA A 430 16.87 25.99 21.27
C ALA A 430 16.48 24.58 20.79
N ASN A 431 16.75 23.55 21.60
CA ASN A 431 16.27 22.19 21.33
C ASN A 431 14.74 22.13 21.27
N SER A 432 14.04 22.86 22.13
CA SER A 432 12.56 22.89 22.08
C SER A 432 12.04 23.44 20.76
N VAL A 433 12.63 24.55 20.27
CA VAL A 433 12.27 25.12 18.95
C VAL A 433 12.65 24.17 17.82
N ALA A 434 13.84 23.58 17.87
CA ALA A 434 14.33 22.64 16.84
C ALA A 434 13.46 21.37 16.75
N VAL A 435 13.13 20.76 17.89
CA VAL A 435 12.24 19.60 18.00
C VAL A 435 10.85 19.98 17.49
N PHE A 436 10.29 21.12 17.91
CA PHE A 436 9.01 21.62 17.40
C PHE A 436 9.02 21.76 15.87
N THR A 437 10.02 22.44 15.31
CA THR A 437 10.18 22.59 13.84
C THR A 437 10.24 21.23 13.14
N ASN A 438 11.02 20.29 13.66
CA ASN A 438 11.16 18.96 13.09
C ASN A 438 9.82 18.21 13.08
N TRP A 439 9.13 18.15 14.22
CA TRP A 439 7.86 17.43 14.31
C TRP A 439 6.71 18.13 13.56
N SER A 440 6.70 19.46 13.49
CA SER A 440 5.76 20.20 12.64
C SER A 440 5.95 19.86 11.16
N ALA A 441 7.20 19.86 10.69
CA ALA A 441 7.51 19.47 9.31
C ALA A 441 7.17 17.99 9.04
N ASN A 442 7.46 17.10 10.01
CA ASN A 442 7.07 15.69 9.93
C ASN A 442 5.54 15.51 9.82
N SER A 443 4.78 16.24 10.64
CA SER A 443 3.30 16.20 10.62
C SER A 443 2.73 16.64 9.27
N LEU A 444 3.31 17.71 8.68
CA LEU A 444 2.97 18.17 7.35
C LEU A 444 3.25 17.08 6.30
N VAL A 445 4.45 16.48 6.32
CA VAL A 445 4.81 15.41 5.37
C VAL A 445 3.89 14.20 5.51
N ALA A 446 3.66 13.72 6.74
CA ALA A 446 2.81 12.56 6.99
C ALA A 446 1.35 12.78 6.53
N THR A 447 0.83 13.99 6.70
CA THR A 447 -0.55 14.31 6.32
C THR A 447 -0.70 14.60 4.83
N LEU A 448 0.23 15.37 4.25
CA LEU A 448 0.13 15.82 2.86
C LEU A 448 0.59 14.76 1.86
N PHE A 449 1.50 13.85 2.23
CA PHE A 449 2.06 12.88 1.27
C PHE A 449 0.99 12.02 0.57
N PRO A 450 0.04 11.36 1.28
CA PRO A 450 -1.01 10.60 0.62
C PRO A 450 -1.92 11.47 -0.27
N MET A 451 -2.23 12.70 0.15
CA MET A 451 -3.07 13.64 -0.62
C MET A 451 -2.36 14.11 -1.89
N LEU A 452 -1.08 14.47 -1.79
CA LEU A 452 -0.26 14.87 -2.92
C LEU A 452 -0.10 13.72 -3.92
N GLU A 453 0.07 12.50 -3.43
CA GLU A 453 0.17 11.32 -4.28
C GLU A 453 -1.08 11.13 -5.16
N ILE A 454 -2.27 11.21 -4.56
CA ILE A 454 -3.56 11.13 -5.28
C ILE A 454 -3.71 12.29 -6.27
N PHE A 455 -3.40 13.51 -5.83
CA PHE A 455 -3.49 14.71 -6.67
C PHE A 455 -2.57 14.63 -7.91
N PHE A 456 -1.32 14.22 -7.73
CA PHE A 456 -0.38 14.07 -8.84
C PHE A 456 -0.72 12.87 -9.73
N MET A 457 -1.31 11.80 -9.21
CA MET A 457 -1.87 10.72 -10.04
C MET A 457 -2.98 11.25 -10.95
N ASN A 458 -3.91 12.05 -10.43
CA ASN A 458 -5.03 12.62 -11.19
C ASN A 458 -4.53 13.60 -12.28
N ILE A 459 -3.57 14.46 -11.95
CA ILE A 459 -2.92 15.34 -12.93
C ILE A 459 -2.22 14.52 -14.01
N ARG A 460 -1.50 13.46 -13.63
CA ARG A 460 -0.80 12.58 -14.57
C ARG A 460 -1.77 11.88 -15.52
N SER A 461 -2.92 11.39 -15.05
CA SER A 461 -3.93 10.81 -15.95
C SER A 461 -4.45 11.84 -16.96
N SER A 462 -4.69 13.08 -16.52
CA SER A 462 -5.09 14.17 -17.41
C SER A 462 -3.98 14.61 -18.38
N PHE A 463 -2.71 14.54 -17.98
CA PHE A 463 -1.56 14.90 -18.83
C PHE A 463 -1.22 13.80 -19.83
N SER A 464 -1.32 12.52 -19.44
CA SER A 464 -1.11 11.35 -20.29
C SER A 464 -2.13 11.31 -21.43
N GLN A 465 -3.40 11.61 -21.16
CA GLN A 465 -4.45 11.73 -22.18
C GLN A 465 -4.22 12.90 -23.15
N ARG A 466 -3.42 13.91 -22.78
CA ARG A 466 -3.26 15.14 -23.56
C ARG A 466 -1.98 15.19 -24.40
N PHE A 467 -0.94 14.42 -24.04
CA PHE A 467 0.35 14.41 -24.74
C PHE A 467 0.69 13.07 -25.42
N CYS A 468 0.19 11.93 -24.92
CA CYS A 468 0.35 10.64 -25.59
C CYS A 468 -0.88 10.38 -26.46
N GLY A 469 -0.90 10.95 -27.67
CA GLY A 469 -1.77 10.45 -28.73
C GLY A 469 -1.40 8.99 -29.05
N ASP A 470 -2.40 8.21 -29.45
CA ASP A 470 -2.46 6.74 -29.54
C ASP A 470 -1.32 5.99 -30.27
N GLY A 471 -0.34 6.67 -30.88
CA GLY A 471 0.63 6.06 -31.81
C GLY A 471 1.96 5.54 -31.23
N ILE A 472 2.36 5.94 -30.02
CA ILE A 472 3.71 5.58 -29.47
C ILE A 472 3.66 4.30 -28.62
N GLU A 473 2.58 4.09 -27.87
CA GLU A 473 2.41 2.91 -27.01
C GLU A 473 2.22 1.62 -27.83
N GLU A 474 1.56 1.73 -28.99
CA GLU A 474 1.31 0.62 -29.90
C GLU A 474 2.58 0.13 -30.62
N LYS A 475 3.48 1.07 -30.98
CA LYS A 475 4.78 0.78 -31.60
C LYS A 475 5.82 0.20 -30.62
N MET A 476 5.75 0.52 -29.33
CA MET A 476 6.61 -0.10 -28.31
C MET A 476 6.13 -1.51 -27.95
N LYS A 477 4.82 -1.75 -27.86
CA LYS A 477 4.24 -3.08 -27.58
C LYS A 477 4.58 -4.11 -28.66
N THR A 478 4.63 -3.72 -29.93
CA THR A 478 4.98 -4.62 -31.06
C THR A 478 6.45 -5.05 -31.07
N ASN A 479 7.38 -4.18 -30.65
CA ASN A 479 8.81 -4.51 -30.61
C ASN A 479 9.23 -5.31 -29.37
N PHE A 480 8.53 -5.15 -28.23
CA PHE A 480 8.84 -5.87 -26.99
C PHE A 480 8.33 -7.33 -27.02
N ASN A 481 7.17 -7.59 -27.63
CA ASN A 481 6.60 -8.94 -27.75
C ASN A 481 7.47 -9.89 -28.59
N LYS A 482 8.22 -9.38 -29.57
CA LYS A 482 9.16 -10.21 -30.36
C LYS A 482 10.39 -10.68 -29.56
N LYS A 483 10.76 -10.00 -28.46
CA LYS A 483 11.98 -10.30 -27.70
C LYS A 483 11.73 -11.26 -26.53
N ASN A 484 10.57 -11.16 -25.87
CA ASN A 484 10.21 -12.06 -24.76
C ASN A 484 9.73 -13.44 -25.22
N LEU A 485 9.20 -13.57 -26.44
CA LEU A 485 8.81 -14.87 -27.00
C LEU A 485 10.01 -15.82 -27.20
N LYS A 486 11.22 -15.28 -27.38
CA LYS A 486 12.45 -16.08 -27.50
C LYS A 486 13.03 -16.55 -26.16
N MET A 487 12.65 -15.93 -25.04
CA MET A 487 13.17 -16.28 -23.71
C MET A 487 12.26 -17.24 -22.94
N SER A 488 10.94 -17.25 -23.23
CA SER A 488 9.97 -18.14 -22.57
C SER A 488 10.03 -19.60 -23.05
N LEU A 489 10.58 -19.86 -24.24
CA LEU A 489 10.68 -21.21 -24.81
C LEU A 489 11.78 -22.09 -24.18
N ASN A 490 12.56 -21.59 -23.20
CA ASN A 490 13.72 -22.32 -22.68
C ASN A 490 13.66 -22.74 -21.21
N ASN A 491 12.58 -22.46 -20.47
CA ASN A 491 12.52 -22.68 -19.02
C ASN A 491 11.38 -23.59 -18.49
N ASN A 492 10.57 -24.20 -19.35
CA ASN A 492 9.48 -25.10 -18.91
C ASN A 492 9.87 -26.58 -18.99
N ASN A 493 10.94 -26.96 -18.30
CA ASN A 493 11.21 -28.34 -17.92
C ASN A 493 11.83 -28.33 -16.52
N ASN A 494 11.01 -28.28 -15.48
CA ASN A 494 11.21 -29.04 -14.24
C ASN A 494 10.11 -28.78 -13.21
N ASN A 495 9.49 -29.88 -12.80
CA ASN A 495 8.81 -30.17 -11.52
C ASN A 495 7.30 -30.36 -11.60
N ASN A 496 6.94 -31.60 -11.98
CA ASN A 496 5.75 -32.30 -11.50
C ASN A 496 6.12 -33.23 -10.34
N ASN A 497 5.11 -33.52 -9.50
CA ASN A 497 4.99 -34.55 -8.46
C ASN A 497 5.16 -34.07 -7.00
N ASN A 498 4.05 -33.92 -6.27
CA ASN A 498 3.44 -35.05 -5.55
C ASN A 498 2.05 -34.69 -4.98
N ASN A 499 1.19 -35.72 -4.97
CA ASN A 499 -0.23 -35.69 -4.66
C ASN A 499 -0.55 -35.86 -3.17
N ASN A 500 -1.72 -35.30 -2.82
CA ASN A 500 -2.76 -35.76 -1.90
C ASN A 500 -2.41 -36.13 -0.45
N ASP A 501 -3.00 -35.37 0.47
CA ASP A 501 -3.72 -35.94 1.62
C ASP A 501 -4.97 -35.09 1.94
N VAL A 502 -6.00 -35.78 2.43
CA VAL A 502 -7.42 -35.40 2.44
C VAL A 502 -7.89 -35.15 3.88
N ILE A 503 -8.69 -34.08 4.04
CA ILE A 503 -9.63 -33.74 5.15
C ILE A 503 -9.03 -33.40 6.53
N ASN A 504 -9.02 -32.11 6.85
CA ASN A 504 -9.80 -31.56 7.97
C ASN A 504 -9.87 -30.03 7.89
N GLY A 505 -11.03 -29.48 8.21
CA GLY A 505 -11.36 -28.07 8.01
C GLY A 505 -10.51 -27.12 8.86
N ILE A 506 -9.97 -26.11 8.19
CA ILE A 506 -9.74 -24.71 8.56
C ILE A 506 -9.36 -24.05 7.23
N ALA A 507 -10.23 -23.22 6.66
CA ALA A 507 -9.96 -22.56 5.39
C ALA A 507 -8.95 -21.42 5.58
N ASP A 508 -7.85 -21.54 4.85
CA ASP A 508 -6.65 -20.72 4.84
C ASP A 508 -6.94 -19.28 4.34
N GLU A 509 -6.63 -18.24 5.13
CA GLU A 509 -6.78 -16.83 4.72
C GLU A 509 -5.97 -16.49 3.45
N SER A 510 -4.87 -17.23 3.18
CA SER A 510 -4.04 -17.05 1.98
C SER A 510 -4.78 -17.46 0.68
N GLN A 511 -5.57 -18.54 0.72
CA GLN A 511 -6.36 -19.01 -0.41
C GLN A 511 -7.47 -18.02 -0.80
N THR A 512 -8.00 -17.27 0.17
CA THR A 512 -9.07 -16.29 -0.11
C THR A 512 -8.57 -15.04 -0.84
N THR A 513 -7.30 -14.65 -0.67
CA THR A 513 -6.73 -13.48 -1.37
C THR A 513 -6.37 -13.81 -2.82
N GLU A 514 -5.76 -14.98 -3.06
CA GLU A 514 -5.51 -15.48 -4.42
C GLU A 514 -6.82 -15.74 -5.16
N ALA A 515 -7.81 -16.35 -4.52
CA ALA A 515 -9.13 -16.57 -5.12
C ALA A 515 -9.83 -15.24 -5.48
N ARG A 516 -9.69 -14.19 -4.64
CA ARG A 516 -10.23 -12.85 -4.93
C ARG A 516 -9.50 -12.18 -6.10
N GLN A 517 -8.17 -12.26 -6.15
CA GLN A 517 -7.38 -11.70 -7.25
C GLN A 517 -7.66 -12.41 -8.57
N LEU A 518 -7.68 -13.75 -8.55
CA LEU A 518 -8.04 -14.60 -9.67
C LEU A 518 -9.46 -14.29 -10.17
N ARG A 519 -10.42 -14.10 -9.26
CA ARG A 519 -11.78 -13.68 -9.61
C ARG A 519 -11.80 -12.32 -10.29
N ALA A 520 -11.05 -11.33 -9.78
CA ALA A 520 -10.95 -10.02 -10.41
C ALA A 520 -10.32 -10.11 -11.81
N THR A 521 -9.30 -10.95 -11.99
CA THR A 521 -8.70 -11.23 -13.30
C THR A 521 -9.72 -11.89 -14.24
N ASN A 522 -10.47 -12.87 -13.77
CA ASN A 522 -11.49 -13.58 -14.55
C ASN A 522 -12.62 -12.66 -15.01
N ILE A 523 -13.09 -11.76 -14.13
CA ILE A 523 -14.06 -10.72 -14.50
C ILE A 523 -13.43 -9.73 -15.49
N GLY A 524 -12.19 -9.30 -15.27
CA GLY A 524 -11.47 -8.43 -16.20
C GLY A 524 -11.30 -9.01 -17.60
N LEU A 525 -11.06 -10.31 -17.73
CA LEU A 525 -11.02 -11.01 -19.03
C LEU A 525 -12.39 -10.99 -19.72
N ALA A 526 -13.47 -11.19 -18.96
CA ALA A 526 -14.83 -11.13 -19.50
C ALA A 526 -15.22 -9.71 -19.93
N GLU A 527 -14.80 -8.69 -19.18
CA GLU A 527 -14.99 -7.27 -19.49
C GLU A 527 -14.35 -6.88 -20.84
N CYS A 528 -13.21 -7.48 -21.20
CA CYS A 528 -12.56 -7.26 -22.49
C CYS A 528 -13.37 -7.72 -23.70
N LEU A 529 -14.43 -8.52 -23.52
CA LEU A 529 -15.27 -9.02 -24.61
C LEU A 529 -16.51 -8.14 -24.87
N LYS A 530 -16.71 -7.08 -24.08
CA LYS A 530 -17.81 -6.12 -24.28
C LYS A 530 -17.72 -5.42 -25.64
N GLY A 531 -18.87 -5.14 -26.24
CA GLY A 531 -18.99 -4.58 -27.58
C GLY A 531 -18.64 -5.55 -28.70
N GLY A 532 -18.45 -6.83 -28.39
CA GLY A 532 -18.05 -7.87 -29.33
C GLY A 532 -19.14 -8.91 -29.64
N VAL A 533 -18.79 -9.82 -30.56
CA VAL A 533 -19.60 -11.00 -30.89
C VAL A 533 -18.84 -12.27 -30.57
N ILE A 534 -19.49 -13.20 -29.87
CA ILE A 534 -18.97 -14.55 -29.62
C ILE A 534 -19.73 -15.51 -30.53
N MET A 535 -19.01 -16.29 -31.35
CA MET A 535 -19.63 -17.18 -32.35
C MET A 535 -19.42 -18.65 -32.00
N ASP A 536 -20.50 -19.43 -31.98
CA ASP A 536 -20.44 -20.89 -31.87
C ASP A 536 -19.88 -21.50 -33.17
N VAL A 537 -18.86 -22.35 -33.07
CA VAL A 537 -18.16 -22.98 -34.21
C VAL A 537 -18.02 -24.49 -33.99
N MET A 538 -18.09 -25.25 -35.08
CA MET A 538 -18.02 -26.72 -35.07
C MET A 538 -16.71 -27.29 -35.63
N ASN A 539 -15.84 -26.45 -36.19
CA ASN A 539 -14.54 -26.86 -36.69
C ASN A 539 -13.58 -25.66 -36.85
N ALA A 540 -12.31 -25.98 -37.11
CA ALA A 540 -11.24 -25.01 -37.33
C ALA A 540 -11.52 -24.01 -38.48
N GLU A 541 -12.18 -24.43 -39.56
CA GLU A 541 -12.49 -23.54 -40.68
C GLU A 541 -13.55 -22.49 -40.31
N GLN A 542 -14.60 -22.88 -39.61
CA GLN A 542 -15.59 -21.94 -39.07
C GLN A 542 -14.97 -20.95 -38.08
N ALA A 543 -14.04 -21.42 -37.24
CA ALA A 543 -13.29 -20.56 -36.32
C ALA A 543 -12.45 -19.50 -37.06
N LYS A 544 -11.78 -19.87 -38.17
CA LYS A 544 -11.06 -18.91 -39.02
C LYS A 544 -12.01 -17.88 -39.65
N ILE A 545 -13.21 -18.29 -40.07
CA ILE A 545 -14.21 -17.37 -40.62
C ILE A 545 -14.70 -16.40 -39.54
N ALA A 546 -15.01 -16.90 -38.34
CA ALA A 546 -15.44 -16.07 -37.20
C ALA A 546 -14.39 -15.01 -36.85
N GLN A 547 -13.12 -15.41 -36.72
CA GLN A 547 -12.02 -14.48 -36.44
C GLN A 547 -11.86 -13.44 -37.55
N LYS A 548 -11.89 -13.85 -38.83
CA LYS A 548 -11.81 -12.91 -39.96
C LYS A 548 -12.99 -11.94 -40.03
N ALA A 549 -14.16 -12.36 -39.56
CA ALA A 549 -15.33 -11.51 -39.46
C ALA A 549 -15.24 -10.47 -38.32
N GLY A 550 -14.30 -10.64 -37.39
CA GLY A 550 -14.10 -9.76 -36.24
C GLY A 550 -14.79 -10.22 -34.95
N ALA A 551 -15.10 -11.52 -34.82
CA ALA A 551 -15.55 -12.08 -33.55
C ALA A 551 -14.47 -11.89 -32.46
N VAL A 552 -14.89 -11.56 -31.24
CA VAL A 552 -13.97 -11.34 -30.10
C VAL A 552 -13.61 -12.64 -29.40
N ALA A 553 -14.41 -13.69 -29.58
CA ALA A 553 -14.14 -15.05 -29.11
C ALA A 553 -14.96 -16.06 -29.94
N VAL A 554 -14.59 -17.34 -29.86
CA VAL A 554 -15.35 -18.45 -30.45
C VAL A 554 -15.74 -19.47 -29.39
N MET A 555 -16.87 -20.14 -29.58
CA MET A 555 -17.37 -21.18 -28.67
C MET A 555 -17.39 -22.52 -29.41
N ALA A 556 -16.58 -23.47 -28.97
CA ALA A 556 -16.44 -24.78 -29.58
C ALA A 556 -17.61 -25.70 -29.23
N LEU A 557 -18.30 -26.19 -30.26
CA LEU A 557 -19.51 -27.02 -30.15
C LEU A 557 -19.47 -28.15 -31.18
N GLU A 558 -19.64 -29.41 -30.77
CA GLU A 558 -19.58 -30.56 -31.69
C GLU A 558 -20.70 -30.55 -32.74
N ARG A 559 -21.94 -30.25 -32.31
CA ARG A 559 -23.12 -30.17 -33.18
C ARG A 559 -24.19 -29.28 -32.58
N ILE A 560 -25.02 -28.67 -33.43
CA ILE A 560 -26.13 -27.80 -33.01
C ILE A 560 -27.07 -28.55 -32.03
N PRO A 561 -27.32 -28.03 -30.82
CA PRO A 561 -27.97 -28.83 -29.76
C PRO A 561 -29.48 -28.98 -29.97
N ALA A 562 -30.11 -28.07 -30.73
CA ALA A 562 -31.48 -28.23 -31.20
C ALA A 562 -31.65 -29.49 -32.08
N LEU A 563 -30.69 -29.79 -32.95
CA LEU A 563 -30.72 -30.99 -33.79
C LEU A 563 -30.52 -32.28 -32.97
N ILE A 564 -29.59 -32.26 -32.01
CA ILE A 564 -29.36 -33.42 -31.14
C ILE A 564 -30.64 -33.79 -30.37
N ARG A 565 -31.38 -32.78 -29.87
CA ARG A 565 -32.64 -33.00 -29.16
C ARG A 565 -33.78 -33.48 -30.07
N GLN A 566 -33.87 -32.98 -31.30
CA GLN A 566 -34.82 -33.48 -32.31
C GLN A 566 -34.56 -34.96 -32.64
N ASP A 567 -33.29 -35.35 -32.71
CA ASP A 567 -32.88 -36.73 -32.95
C ASP A 567 -33.05 -37.64 -31.71
N GLY A 568 -33.57 -37.12 -30.59
CA GLY A 568 -33.72 -37.84 -29.31
C GLY A 568 -32.39 -38.15 -28.59
N GLY A 569 -31.29 -37.51 -29.01
CA GLY A 569 -29.96 -37.70 -28.45
C GLY A 569 -29.66 -36.86 -27.21
N VAL A 570 -28.55 -37.18 -26.54
CA VAL A 570 -28.04 -36.46 -25.37
C VAL A 570 -26.91 -35.52 -25.81
N ALA A 571 -27.06 -34.22 -25.58
CA ALA A 571 -26.05 -33.22 -25.89
C ALA A 571 -24.97 -33.19 -24.78
N ARG A 572 -23.70 -33.34 -25.17
CA ARG A 572 -22.55 -33.49 -24.26
C ARG A 572 -21.47 -32.42 -24.54
N MET A 573 -20.45 -32.37 -23.69
CA MET A 573 -19.24 -31.58 -23.92
C MET A 573 -18.57 -31.98 -25.24
N SER A 574 -18.10 -30.97 -25.98
CA SER A 574 -17.36 -31.12 -27.23
C SER A 574 -16.08 -31.98 -27.09
N ASP A 575 -15.71 -32.69 -28.15
CA ASP A 575 -14.47 -33.46 -28.20
C ASP A 575 -13.23 -32.58 -27.90
N PRO A 576 -12.40 -32.93 -26.90
CA PRO A 576 -11.15 -32.23 -26.59
C PRO A 576 -10.20 -32.03 -27.78
N GLU A 577 -10.15 -32.98 -28.70
CA GLU A 577 -9.30 -32.91 -29.89
C GLU A 577 -9.78 -31.83 -30.86
N MET A 578 -11.10 -31.75 -31.08
CA MET A 578 -11.69 -30.67 -31.87
C MET A 578 -11.42 -29.29 -31.26
N ILE A 579 -11.48 -29.17 -29.93
CA ILE A 579 -11.16 -27.91 -29.22
C ILE A 579 -9.69 -27.51 -29.44
N ARG A 580 -8.76 -28.47 -29.36
CA ARG A 580 -7.33 -28.22 -29.64
C ARG A 580 -7.13 -27.73 -31.07
N GLN A 581 -7.73 -28.40 -32.05
CA GLN A 581 -7.63 -28.01 -33.45
C GLN A 581 -8.16 -26.59 -33.71
N ILE A 582 -9.25 -26.19 -33.05
CA ILE A 582 -9.77 -24.82 -33.13
C ILE A 582 -8.76 -23.84 -32.54
N ARG A 583 -8.21 -24.13 -31.35
CA ARG A 583 -7.26 -23.23 -30.67
C ARG A 583 -5.96 -23.04 -31.44
N GLU A 584 -5.49 -24.05 -32.15
CA GLU A 584 -4.26 -23.94 -32.95
C GLU A 584 -4.40 -23.00 -34.16
N VAL A 585 -5.63 -22.75 -34.64
CA VAL A 585 -5.86 -21.95 -35.86
C VAL A 585 -6.37 -20.52 -35.61
N VAL A 586 -6.78 -20.18 -34.38
CA VAL A 586 -7.24 -18.83 -34.02
C VAL A 586 -6.39 -18.23 -32.90
N THR A 587 -6.31 -16.90 -32.88
CA THR A 587 -5.63 -16.11 -31.85
C THR A 587 -6.60 -15.45 -30.87
N ILE A 588 -7.91 -15.50 -31.16
CA ILE A 588 -8.97 -15.03 -30.26
C ILE A 588 -9.32 -16.12 -29.23
N PRO A 589 -9.84 -15.75 -28.04
CA PRO A 589 -10.24 -16.70 -27.01
C PRO A 589 -11.17 -17.81 -27.52
N VAL A 590 -10.89 -19.04 -27.08
CA VAL A 590 -11.68 -20.24 -27.36
C VAL A 590 -12.41 -20.68 -26.10
N MET A 591 -13.73 -20.67 -26.17
CA MET A 591 -14.63 -21.12 -25.11
C MET A 591 -15.16 -22.53 -25.41
N ALA A 592 -15.55 -23.27 -24.38
CA ALA A 592 -16.21 -24.57 -24.57
C ALA A 592 -17.34 -24.77 -23.55
N LYS A 593 -18.35 -25.57 -23.94
CA LYS A 593 -19.51 -25.84 -23.09
C LYS A 593 -19.32 -27.10 -22.26
N CYS A 594 -19.76 -27.05 -21.00
CA CYS A 594 -19.94 -28.22 -20.15
C CYS A 594 -21.40 -28.30 -19.66
N ARG A 595 -21.83 -29.50 -19.28
CA ARG A 595 -23.18 -29.72 -18.75
C ARG A 595 -23.31 -29.12 -17.35
N ILE A 596 -24.51 -28.62 -17.04
CA ILE A 596 -24.84 -28.13 -15.68
C ILE A 596 -24.54 -29.22 -14.64
N GLY A 597 -23.74 -28.85 -13.63
CA GLY A 597 -23.32 -29.71 -12.54
C GLY A 597 -22.17 -30.69 -12.85
N HIS A 598 -21.70 -30.78 -14.10
CA HIS A 598 -20.68 -31.76 -14.49
C HIS A 598 -19.25 -31.23 -14.26
N PHE A 599 -18.83 -31.09 -13.00
CA PHE A 599 -17.52 -30.53 -12.65
C PHE A 599 -16.32 -31.26 -13.29
N VAL A 600 -16.45 -32.55 -13.60
CA VAL A 600 -15.39 -33.34 -14.28
C VAL A 600 -15.22 -32.90 -15.75
N GLU A 601 -16.30 -32.47 -16.42
CA GLU A 601 -16.19 -31.94 -17.79
C GLU A 601 -15.45 -30.60 -17.75
N ALA A 602 -15.76 -29.76 -16.77
CA ALA A 602 -15.02 -28.53 -16.54
C ALA A 602 -13.53 -28.76 -16.23
N GLN A 603 -13.17 -29.79 -15.45
CA GLN A 603 -11.77 -30.17 -15.21
C GLN A 603 -11.05 -30.59 -16.48
N ILE A 604 -11.73 -31.34 -17.35
CA ILE A 604 -11.19 -31.74 -18.66
C ILE A 604 -10.97 -30.49 -19.54
N LEU A 605 -11.95 -29.58 -19.61
CA LEU A 605 -11.82 -28.35 -20.39
C LEU A 605 -10.69 -27.44 -19.86
N GLU A 606 -10.55 -27.32 -18.55
CA GLU A 606 -9.44 -26.59 -17.93
C GLU A 606 -8.08 -27.23 -18.26
N ALA A 607 -7.99 -28.56 -18.22
CA ALA A 607 -6.77 -29.29 -18.62
C ALA A 607 -6.48 -29.16 -20.13
N VAL A 608 -7.52 -29.05 -20.96
CA VAL A 608 -7.36 -28.73 -22.39
C VAL A 608 -6.85 -27.31 -22.58
N GLN A 609 -6.97 -26.42 -21.59
CA GLN A 609 -6.62 -24.99 -21.63
C GLN A 609 -7.55 -24.19 -22.55
N VAL A 610 -8.87 -24.31 -22.32
CA VAL A 610 -9.83 -23.34 -22.88
C VAL A 610 -9.78 -22.02 -22.11
N ASP A 611 -10.11 -20.92 -22.79
CA ASP A 611 -10.06 -19.59 -22.19
C ASP A 611 -11.27 -19.31 -21.29
N PHE A 612 -12.45 -19.88 -21.62
CA PHE A 612 -13.66 -19.82 -20.81
C PHE A 612 -14.44 -21.13 -20.86
N ILE A 613 -15.13 -21.45 -19.77
CA ILE A 613 -16.07 -22.58 -19.69
C ILE A 613 -17.50 -22.05 -19.57
N ASP A 614 -18.38 -22.45 -20.49
CA ASP A 614 -19.82 -22.15 -20.42
C ASP A 614 -20.55 -23.33 -19.78
N GLU A 615 -20.98 -23.16 -18.53
CA GLU A 615 -21.87 -24.12 -17.87
C GLU A 615 -23.29 -23.89 -18.42
N SER A 616 -23.68 -24.74 -19.38
CA SER A 616 -24.75 -24.41 -20.31
C SER A 616 -25.97 -25.32 -20.17
N GLU A 617 -27.14 -24.69 -20.06
CA GLU A 617 -28.47 -25.29 -20.16
C GLU A 617 -28.79 -25.86 -21.54
N VAL A 618 -27.99 -25.51 -22.54
CA VAL A 618 -28.16 -25.95 -23.93
C VAL A 618 -27.73 -27.42 -24.08
N LEU A 619 -26.82 -27.89 -23.23
CA LEU A 619 -26.48 -29.31 -23.13
C LEU A 619 -27.44 -30.02 -22.19
N THR A 620 -27.56 -31.34 -22.32
CA THR A 620 -28.40 -32.13 -21.40
C THR A 620 -27.82 -32.03 -19.98
N PRO A 621 -28.54 -31.53 -18.96
CA PRO A 621 -27.98 -31.37 -17.62
C PRO A 621 -27.45 -32.70 -17.06
N ALA A 622 -26.33 -32.64 -16.33
CA ALA A 622 -25.82 -33.80 -15.62
C ALA A 622 -26.35 -33.86 -14.18
N ASP A 623 -26.56 -32.70 -13.57
CA ASP A 623 -27.24 -32.52 -12.29
C ASP A 623 -28.34 -31.46 -12.47
N ASN A 624 -29.58 -31.79 -12.11
CA ASN A 624 -30.72 -30.88 -12.22
C ASN A 624 -30.84 -29.92 -11.03
N THR A 625 -30.06 -30.15 -9.97
CA THR A 625 -30.15 -29.44 -8.70
C THR A 625 -28.93 -28.57 -8.44
N ASN A 626 -27.73 -29.09 -8.67
CA ASN A 626 -26.49 -28.40 -8.34
C ASN A 626 -25.79 -27.85 -9.58
N HIS A 627 -25.34 -26.60 -9.46
CA HIS A 627 -24.40 -26.00 -10.39
C HIS A 627 -22.96 -26.24 -9.91
N ILE A 628 -22.01 -26.16 -10.84
CA ILE A 628 -20.59 -26.25 -10.52
C ILE A 628 -20.20 -25.11 -9.57
N TRP A 629 -19.49 -25.44 -8.48
CA TRP A 629 -18.84 -24.47 -7.61
C TRP A 629 -17.55 -23.95 -8.27
N LYS A 630 -17.66 -22.80 -8.94
CA LYS A 630 -16.67 -22.32 -9.92
C LYS A 630 -15.39 -21.78 -9.28
N HIS A 631 -15.45 -21.42 -7.99
CA HIS A 631 -14.29 -20.95 -7.22
C HIS A 631 -13.14 -21.95 -7.11
N LYS A 632 -13.36 -23.23 -7.46
CA LYS A 632 -12.31 -24.26 -7.51
C LYS A 632 -11.47 -24.24 -8.79
N PHE A 633 -11.87 -23.45 -9.79
CA PHE A 633 -11.27 -23.43 -11.11
C PHE A 633 -10.52 -22.12 -11.35
N ARG A 634 -9.46 -22.19 -12.15
CA ARG A 634 -8.70 -21.01 -12.61
C ARG A 634 -9.33 -20.38 -13.84
N VAL A 635 -9.91 -21.21 -14.72
CA VAL A 635 -10.58 -20.77 -15.94
C VAL A 635 -11.90 -20.04 -15.59
N PRO A 636 -12.18 -18.86 -16.19
CA PRO A 636 -13.43 -18.14 -15.98
C PRO A 636 -14.66 -18.90 -16.51
N PHE A 637 -15.78 -18.74 -15.80
CA PHE A 637 -17.05 -19.36 -16.17
C PHE A 637 -18.07 -18.37 -16.71
N VAL A 638 -18.78 -18.81 -17.74
CA VAL A 638 -19.99 -18.17 -18.29
C VAL A 638 -21.20 -18.99 -17.86
N CYS A 639 -22.29 -18.33 -17.43
CA CYS A 639 -23.55 -18.99 -17.11
C CYS A 639 -24.76 -18.30 -17.72
N GLY A 640 -25.75 -19.11 -18.11
CA GLY A 640 -27.06 -18.63 -18.51
C GLY A 640 -27.93 -18.20 -17.32
N ALA A 641 -28.71 -17.14 -17.47
CA ALA A 641 -29.77 -16.72 -16.53
C ALA A 641 -31.03 -16.23 -17.26
N ARG A 642 -32.21 -16.44 -16.65
CA ARG A 642 -33.52 -15.93 -17.14
C ARG A 642 -34.03 -14.69 -16.40
N SER A 643 -33.58 -14.52 -15.16
CA SER A 643 -33.94 -13.40 -14.28
C SER A 643 -32.73 -12.90 -13.51
N LEU A 644 -32.84 -11.72 -12.89
CA LEU A 644 -31.78 -11.14 -12.08
C LEU A 644 -31.45 -12.03 -10.88
N GLY A 645 -32.46 -12.59 -10.20
CA GLY A 645 -32.24 -13.48 -9.06
C GLY A 645 -31.40 -14.71 -9.44
N GLU A 646 -31.64 -15.30 -10.61
CA GLU A 646 -30.81 -16.39 -11.13
C GLU A 646 -29.39 -15.93 -11.47
N ALA A 647 -29.23 -14.79 -12.12
CA ALA A 647 -27.93 -14.21 -12.45
C ALA A 647 -27.08 -13.99 -11.18
N LEU A 648 -27.65 -13.39 -10.13
CA LEU A 648 -26.94 -13.13 -8.88
C LEU A 648 -26.52 -14.42 -8.15
N ARG A 649 -27.32 -15.49 -8.23
CA ARG A 649 -26.90 -16.82 -7.72
C ARG A 649 -25.71 -17.38 -8.49
N ARG A 650 -25.74 -17.34 -9.82
CA ARG A 650 -24.62 -17.79 -10.66
C ARG A 650 -23.33 -16.99 -10.39
N ILE A 651 -23.45 -15.68 -10.18
CA ILE A 651 -22.32 -14.82 -9.78
C ILE A 651 -21.78 -15.25 -8.40
N SER A 652 -22.65 -15.56 -7.44
CA SER A 652 -22.22 -16.05 -6.12
C SER A 652 -21.51 -17.40 -6.19
N GLU A 653 -21.92 -18.29 -7.08
CA GLU A 653 -21.22 -19.56 -7.37
C GLU A 653 -19.86 -19.38 -8.06
N GLY A 654 -19.56 -18.16 -8.56
CA GLY A 654 -18.27 -17.79 -9.15
C GLY A 654 -18.28 -17.55 -10.66
N ALA A 655 -19.44 -17.33 -11.29
CA ALA A 655 -19.49 -16.93 -12.69
C ALA A 655 -18.81 -15.57 -12.92
N ALA A 656 -17.96 -15.50 -13.93
CA ALA A 656 -17.24 -14.29 -14.36
C ALA A 656 -18.00 -13.51 -15.44
N MET A 657 -19.05 -14.12 -16.02
CA MET A 657 -19.91 -13.56 -17.04
C MET A 657 -21.30 -14.19 -16.96
N ILE A 658 -22.33 -13.39 -17.20
CA ILE A 658 -23.70 -13.86 -17.36
C ILE A 658 -24.13 -13.68 -18.82
N ARG A 659 -24.87 -14.65 -19.34
CA ARG A 659 -25.60 -14.52 -20.60
C ARG A 659 -27.08 -14.84 -20.41
N THR A 660 -27.96 -14.36 -21.28
CA THR A 660 -29.35 -14.84 -21.28
C THR A 660 -29.42 -16.32 -21.65
N LYS A 661 -30.42 -17.02 -21.12
CA LYS A 661 -30.79 -18.34 -21.64
C LYS A 661 -31.59 -18.17 -22.92
N GLY A 662 -31.27 -18.92 -23.96
CA GLY A 662 -32.06 -18.91 -25.18
C GLY A 662 -31.76 -20.12 -26.02
N ASP A 663 -32.71 -20.53 -26.84
CA ASP A 663 -32.57 -21.75 -27.62
C ASP A 663 -31.53 -21.59 -28.74
N ALA A 664 -30.42 -22.31 -28.61
CA ALA A 664 -29.31 -22.24 -29.55
C ALA A 664 -29.68 -22.94 -30.87
N GLY A 665 -29.64 -22.20 -31.97
CA GLY A 665 -29.91 -22.72 -33.32
C GLY A 665 -31.37 -22.64 -33.77
N SER A 666 -32.28 -22.06 -32.98
CA SER A 666 -33.70 -21.87 -33.38
C SER A 666 -33.90 -20.74 -34.39
N GLY A 667 -33.05 -19.71 -34.34
CA GLY A 667 -33.22 -18.46 -35.10
C GLY A 667 -34.30 -17.53 -34.55
N ASN A 668 -34.85 -17.81 -33.36
CA ASN A 668 -35.90 -17.01 -32.72
C ASN A 668 -35.35 -16.19 -31.53
N VAL A 669 -35.22 -14.87 -31.71
CA VAL A 669 -34.63 -13.96 -30.72
C VAL A 669 -35.55 -13.66 -29.50
N VAL A 670 -36.81 -14.10 -29.52
CA VAL A 670 -37.81 -13.73 -28.50
C VAL A 670 -37.39 -14.10 -27.09
N GLU A 671 -36.79 -15.28 -26.88
CA GLU A 671 -36.32 -15.69 -25.55
C GLU A 671 -35.19 -14.79 -25.03
N ALA A 672 -34.22 -14.45 -25.88
CA ALA A 672 -33.13 -13.55 -25.52
C ALA A 672 -33.69 -12.16 -25.15
N VAL A 673 -34.61 -11.62 -25.94
CA VAL A 673 -35.28 -10.34 -25.66
C VAL A 673 -36.03 -10.39 -24.32
N THR A 674 -36.75 -11.49 -24.05
CA THR A 674 -37.53 -11.68 -22.83
C THR A 674 -36.62 -11.62 -21.60
N HIS A 675 -35.53 -12.38 -21.60
CA HIS A 675 -34.62 -12.46 -20.47
C HIS A 675 -33.76 -11.19 -20.29
N VAL A 676 -33.28 -10.57 -21.38
CA VAL A 676 -32.55 -9.28 -21.29
C VAL A 676 -33.47 -8.22 -20.67
N ARG A 677 -34.73 -8.14 -21.12
CA ARG A 677 -35.69 -7.19 -20.56
C ARG A 677 -36.00 -7.47 -19.10
N ALA A 678 -36.20 -8.75 -18.73
CA ALA A 678 -36.44 -9.14 -17.34
C ALA A 678 -35.31 -8.66 -16.43
N ILE A 679 -34.06 -9.07 -16.73
CA ILE A 679 -32.87 -8.68 -15.96
C ILE A 679 -32.73 -7.15 -15.89
N GLN A 680 -32.81 -6.45 -17.03
CA GLN A 680 -32.64 -5.00 -17.07
C GLN A 680 -33.78 -4.25 -16.34
N SER A 681 -35.01 -4.77 -16.38
CA SER A 681 -36.14 -4.18 -15.67
C SER A 681 -36.06 -4.36 -14.15
N GLU A 682 -35.57 -5.52 -13.72
CA GLU A 682 -35.36 -5.83 -12.31
C GLU A 682 -34.21 -4.97 -11.75
N ILE A 683 -33.11 -4.79 -12.50
CA ILE A 683 -32.02 -3.88 -12.12
C ILE A 683 -32.54 -2.44 -11.95
N ARG A 684 -33.33 -1.93 -12.91
CA ARG A 684 -33.95 -0.59 -12.80
C ARG A 684 -34.95 -0.46 -11.65
N THR A 685 -35.51 -1.57 -11.20
CA THR A 685 -36.41 -1.61 -10.04
C THR A 685 -35.59 -1.55 -8.75
N LEU A 686 -34.52 -2.34 -8.65
CA LEU A 686 -33.60 -2.34 -7.50
C LEU A 686 -33.01 -0.95 -7.23
N THR A 687 -32.62 -0.20 -8.26
CA THR A 687 -32.03 1.15 -8.10
C THR A 687 -32.97 2.18 -7.48
N LYS A 688 -34.27 1.87 -7.39
CA LYS A 688 -35.31 2.75 -6.84
C LYS A 688 -35.82 2.30 -5.47
N MET A 689 -35.45 1.09 -5.03
CA MET A 689 -35.89 0.51 -3.76
C MET A 689 -35.07 1.05 -2.60
N ASN A 690 -35.68 1.16 -1.42
CA ASN A 690 -34.96 1.42 -0.17
C ASN A 690 -34.32 0.12 0.39
N GLU A 691 -33.49 0.24 1.43
CA GLU A 691 -32.73 -0.91 1.97
C GLU A 691 -33.62 -2.05 2.50
N GLU A 692 -34.78 -1.73 3.09
CA GLU A 692 -35.74 -2.72 3.59
C GLU A 692 -36.43 -3.49 2.45
N GLU A 693 -36.78 -2.77 1.37
CA GLU A 693 -37.34 -3.32 0.14
C GLU A 693 -36.31 -4.20 -0.59
N LEU A 694 -35.04 -3.80 -0.64
CA LEU A 694 -33.95 -4.59 -1.21
C LEU A 694 -33.74 -5.91 -0.46
N MET A 695 -33.79 -5.89 0.88
CA MET A 695 -33.73 -7.10 1.71
C MET A 695 -34.90 -8.05 1.43
N SER A 696 -36.11 -7.49 1.29
CA SER A 696 -37.31 -8.25 0.97
C SER A 696 -37.24 -8.87 -0.43
N TRP A 697 -36.78 -8.09 -1.41
CA TRP A 697 -36.58 -8.54 -2.78
C TRP A 697 -35.56 -9.68 -2.85
N ALA A 698 -34.43 -9.56 -2.14
CA ALA A 698 -33.40 -10.59 -2.08
C ALA A 698 -33.94 -11.92 -1.55
N ARG A 699 -34.77 -11.88 -0.50
CA ARG A 699 -35.41 -13.06 0.09
C ARG A 699 -36.40 -13.71 -0.88
N VAL A 700 -37.30 -12.94 -1.49
CA VAL A 700 -38.31 -13.45 -2.42
C VAL A 700 -37.65 -14.10 -3.65
N ASN A 701 -36.60 -13.47 -4.18
CA ASN A 701 -35.92 -13.94 -5.38
C ASN A 701 -34.81 -14.95 -5.09
N SER A 702 -34.60 -15.35 -3.83
CA SER A 702 -33.50 -16.23 -3.40
C SER A 702 -32.14 -15.77 -3.93
N ALA A 703 -31.87 -14.47 -3.84
CA ALA A 703 -30.66 -13.84 -4.34
C ALA A 703 -29.72 -13.44 -3.18
N PRO A 704 -28.40 -13.54 -3.34
CA PRO A 704 -27.43 -13.11 -2.32
C PRO A 704 -27.57 -11.62 -2.01
N VAL A 705 -27.87 -11.28 -0.75
CA VAL A 705 -28.14 -9.92 -0.29
C VAL A 705 -27.04 -8.94 -0.71
N ALA A 706 -25.78 -9.28 -0.47
CA ALA A 706 -24.65 -8.42 -0.82
C ALA A 706 -24.62 -8.04 -2.32
N LEU A 707 -24.94 -9.00 -3.20
CA LEU A 707 -24.97 -8.76 -4.64
C LEU A 707 -26.21 -7.97 -5.08
N VAL A 708 -27.34 -8.11 -4.38
CA VAL A 708 -28.54 -7.29 -4.61
C VAL A 708 -28.24 -5.82 -4.29
N PHE A 709 -27.65 -5.55 -3.12
CA PHE A 709 -27.24 -4.20 -2.73
C PHE A 709 -26.20 -3.61 -3.68
N GLN A 710 -25.21 -4.41 -4.07
CA GLN A 710 -24.21 -3.99 -5.05
C GLN A 710 -24.86 -3.60 -6.39
N THR A 711 -25.74 -4.46 -6.92
CA THR A 711 -26.45 -4.24 -8.19
C THR A 711 -27.37 -3.02 -8.12
N ALA A 712 -28.07 -2.82 -7.00
CA ALA A 712 -28.92 -1.64 -6.77
C ALA A 712 -28.11 -0.34 -6.77
N ARG A 713 -26.90 -0.35 -6.18
CA ARG A 713 -26.00 0.80 -6.12
C ARG A 713 -25.35 1.12 -7.47
N GLU A 714 -24.92 0.09 -8.19
CA GLU A 714 -24.16 0.22 -9.44
C GLU A 714 -25.06 0.41 -10.66
N GLY A 715 -26.32 -0.04 -10.59
CA GLY A 715 -27.27 0.06 -11.70
C GLY A 715 -26.97 -0.90 -12.87
N HIS A 716 -26.08 -1.87 -12.66
CA HIS A 716 -25.76 -2.96 -13.58
C HIS A 716 -25.29 -4.19 -12.79
N LEU A 717 -25.12 -5.33 -13.45
CA LEU A 717 -24.58 -6.54 -12.81
C LEU A 717 -23.09 -6.36 -12.42
N PRO A 718 -22.61 -7.03 -11.36
CA PRO A 718 -21.18 -7.06 -10.98
C PRO A 718 -20.24 -7.73 -12.00
N VAL A 719 -20.80 -8.39 -13.02
CA VAL A 719 -20.08 -9.05 -14.11
C VAL A 719 -20.77 -8.72 -15.44
N PRO A 720 -20.10 -8.86 -16.59
CA PRO A 720 -20.70 -8.56 -17.88
C PRO A 720 -22.00 -9.34 -18.15
N ASN A 721 -22.99 -8.66 -18.73
CA ASN A 721 -24.31 -9.18 -19.08
C ASN A 721 -24.50 -9.28 -20.59
N PHE A 722 -24.33 -10.47 -21.14
CA PHE A 722 -24.38 -10.72 -22.58
C PHE A 722 -25.73 -11.30 -23.00
N ALA A 723 -26.11 -11.13 -24.25
CA ALA A 723 -27.30 -11.76 -24.80
C ALA A 723 -26.93 -13.01 -25.60
N ALA A 724 -27.64 -14.10 -25.38
CA ALA A 724 -27.54 -15.34 -26.14
C ALA A 724 -28.93 -15.90 -26.46
N GLY A 725 -29.05 -16.50 -27.65
CA GLY A 725 -30.27 -17.15 -28.14
C GLY A 725 -30.86 -16.49 -29.38
N GLY A 726 -31.06 -17.28 -30.43
CA GLY A 726 -31.89 -16.90 -31.58
C GLY A 726 -31.40 -15.76 -32.48
N VAL A 727 -30.18 -15.25 -32.33
CA VAL A 727 -29.65 -14.17 -33.18
C VAL A 727 -29.34 -14.70 -34.58
N ALA A 728 -30.11 -14.26 -35.58
CA ALA A 728 -29.99 -14.71 -36.97
C ALA A 728 -29.62 -13.58 -37.95
N THR A 729 -29.92 -12.33 -37.59
CA THR A 729 -29.73 -11.15 -38.43
C THR A 729 -28.95 -10.04 -37.73
N PRO A 730 -28.35 -9.10 -38.49
CA PRO A 730 -27.78 -7.87 -37.94
C PRO A 730 -28.76 -7.07 -37.08
N ALA A 731 -30.05 -7.06 -37.45
CA ALA A 731 -31.09 -6.35 -36.71
C ALA A 731 -31.35 -6.98 -35.33
N ASP A 732 -31.34 -8.31 -35.22
CA ASP A 732 -31.49 -9.01 -33.94
C ASP A 732 -30.35 -8.66 -32.98
N ALA A 733 -29.12 -8.65 -33.50
CA ALA A 733 -27.94 -8.29 -32.72
C ALA A 733 -28.01 -6.83 -32.24
N ALA A 734 -28.35 -5.90 -33.14
CA ALA A 734 -28.52 -4.49 -32.78
C ALA A 734 -29.63 -4.26 -31.76
N LEU A 735 -30.76 -4.98 -31.89
CA LEU A 735 -31.86 -4.94 -30.93
C LEU A 735 -31.38 -5.33 -29.53
N LEU A 736 -30.66 -6.44 -29.38
CA LEU A 736 -30.18 -6.91 -28.07
C LEU A 736 -29.22 -5.91 -27.43
N MET A 737 -28.32 -5.31 -28.21
CA MET A 737 -27.44 -4.23 -27.74
C MET A 737 -28.24 -3.02 -27.25
N GLN A 738 -29.24 -2.57 -28.00
CA GLN A 738 -30.12 -1.46 -27.59
C GLN A 738 -30.96 -1.77 -26.34
N LEU A 739 -31.25 -3.05 -26.09
CA LEU A 739 -31.96 -3.49 -24.88
C LEU A 739 -31.06 -3.59 -23.64
N GLY A 740 -29.77 -3.29 -23.77
CA GLY A 740 -28.81 -3.26 -22.66
C GLY A 740 -27.97 -4.53 -22.53
N ALA A 741 -27.85 -5.34 -23.58
CA ALA A 741 -26.80 -6.35 -23.64
C ALA A 741 -25.44 -5.70 -23.92
N GLU A 742 -24.38 -6.18 -23.27
CA GLU A 742 -23.04 -5.62 -23.44
C GLU A 742 -22.23 -6.33 -24.54
N ALA A 743 -22.65 -7.52 -24.95
CA ALA A 743 -22.17 -8.25 -26.12
C ALA A 743 -23.20 -9.33 -26.51
N VAL A 744 -22.98 -9.99 -27.66
CA VAL A 744 -23.95 -10.96 -28.21
C VAL A 744 -23.27 -12.29 -28.56
N PHE A 745 -23.89 -13.39 -28.16
CA PHE A 745 -23.59 -14.74 -28.62
C PHE A 745 -24.42 -15.07 -29.86
N VAL A 746 -23.75 -15.57 -30.89
CA VAL A 746 -24.35 -15.99 -32.16
C VAL A 746 -24.15 -17.48 -32.31
N GLY A 747 -25.27 -18.19 -32.49
CA GLY A 747 -25.24 -19.65 -32.66
C GLY A 747 -24.58 -20.09 -33.97
N SER A 748 -24.18 -21.36 -34.02
CA SER A 748 -23.42 -21.93 -35.15
C SER A 748 -24.22 -22.02 -36.44
N GLY A 749 -25.52 -21.74 -36.37
CA GLY A 749 -26.38 -21.66 -37.53
C GLY A 749 -26.02 -20.60 -38.56
N ILE A 750 -25.25 -19.59 -38.17
CA ILE A 750 -24.71 -18.60 -39.11
C ILE A 750 -23.84 -19.24 -40.21
N PHE A 751 -23.17 -20.35 -39.88
CA PHE A 751 -22.32 -21.10 -40.80
C PHE A 751 -23.08 -21.98 -41.79
N MET A 752 -24.40 -22.08 -41.66
CA MET A 752 -25.28 -22.77 -42.59
C MET A 752 -26.03 -21.82 -43.53
N SER A 753 -25.69 -20.52 -43.52
CA SER A 753 -26.22 -19.55 -44.48
C SER A 753 -25.51 -19.62 -45.84
N ASP A 754 -26.11 -19.04 -46.88
CA ASP A 754 -25.52 -19.03 -48.24
C ASP A 754 -24.13 -18.38 -48.29
N ASN A 755 -23.88 -17.38 -47.43
CA ASN A 755 -22.60 -16.70 -47.32
C ASN A 755 -22.23 -16.41 -45.85
N PRO A 756 -21.65 -17.40 -45.15
CA PRO A 756 -21.33 -17.30 -43.74
C PRO A 756 -20.38 -16.15 -43.40
N ALA A 757 -19.35 -15.93 -44.22
CA ALA A 757 -18.36 -14.90 -43.97
C ALA A 757 -18.97 -13.49 -44.03
N LYS A 758 -19.80 -13.22 -45.04
CA LYS A 758 -20.48 -11.92 -45.19
C LYS A 758 -21.49 -11.69 -44.06
N ARG A 759 -22.27 -12.71 -43.70
CA ARG A 759 -23.27 -12.61 -42.62
C ARG A 759 -22.60 -12.42 -41.26
N ALA A 760 -21.55 -13.17 -40.96
CA ALA A 760 -20.77 -13.03 -39.73
C ALA A 760 -20.21 -11.60 -39.59
N ALA A 761 -19.59 -11.07 -40.65
CA ALA A 761 -19.06 -9.71 -40.65
C ALA A 761 -20.17 -8.66 -40.46
N ALA A 762 -21.34 -8.86 -41.07
CA ALA A 762 -22.48 -7.95 -40.90
C ALA A 762 -23.01 -7.94 -39.46
N ILE A 763 -23.06 -9.09 -38.77
CA ILE A 763 -23.48 -9.14 -37.35
C ILE A 763 -22.44 -8.48 -36.44
N VAL A 764 -21.14 -8.70 -36.67
CA VAL A 764 -20.07 -8.02 -35.93
C VAL A 764 -20.19 -6.50 -36.08
N GLN A 765 -20.36 -6.01 -37.32
CA GLN A 765 -20.56 -4.58 -37.57
C GLN A 765 -21.85 -4.04 -36.94
N ALA A 766 -22.90 -4.87 -36.85
CA ALA A 766 -24.15 -4.47 -36.20
C ALA A 766 -23.97 -4.27 -34.69
N VAL A 767 -23.18 -5.10 -34.03
CA VAL A 767 -22.87 -4.92 -32.60
C VAL A 767 -22.01 -3.67 -32.36
N THR A 768 -21.09 -3.33 -33.27
CA THR A 768 -20.28 -2.10 -33.15
C THR A 768 -21.07 -0.82 -33.49
N HIS A 769 -22.08 -0.91 -34.34
CA HIS A 769 -22.84 0.24 -34.86
C HIS A 769 -24.35 0.10 -34.60
N PHE A 770 -24.71 -0.50 -33.47
CA PHE A 770 -26.07 -0.89 -33.12
C PHE A 770 -27.05 0.29 -33.02
N ASP A 771 -26.54 1.51 -32.82
CA ASP A 771 -27.28 2.76 -32.67
C ASP A 771 -27.34 3.60 -33.97
N LYS A 772 -26.80 3.09 -35.09
CA LYS A 772 -26.72 3.81 -36.37
C LYS A 772 -27.60 3.16 -37.45
N PRO A 773 -28.88 3.54 -37.59
CA PRO A 773 -29.80 2.93 -38.55
C PRO A 773 -29.30 2.91 -40.00
N ASN A 774 -28.62 3.98 -40.44
CA ASN A 774 -28.06 4.05 -41.80
C ASN A 774 -26.97 2.99 -42.06
N VAL A 775 -26.15 2.69 -41.04
CA VAL A 775 -25.12 1.65 -41.14
C VAL A 775 -25.79 0.27 -41.09
N LEU A 776 -26.73 0.07 -40.15
CA LEU A 776 -27.51 -1.16 -40.04
C LEU A 776 -28.25 -1.52 -41.33
N ALA A 777 -28.87 -0.53 -42.00
CA ALA A 777 -29.52 -0.72 -43.28
C ALA A 777 -28.51 -1.22 -44.34
N LYS A 778 -27.36 -0.56 -44.45
CA LYS A 778 -26.31 -0.91 -45.43
C LYS A 778 -25.76 -2.32 -45.23
N ILE A 779 -25.44 -2.71 -43.99
CA ILE A 779 -24.86 -4.02 -43.68
C ILE A 779 -25.90 -5.14 -43.75
N SER A 780 -27.19 -4.82 -43.65
CA SER A 780 -28.28 -5.80 -43.79
C SER A 780 -28.60 -6.16 -45.25
N CYS A 781 -28.04 -5.44 -46.23
CA CYS A 781 -28.32 -5.66 -47.65
C CYS A 781 -27.55 -6.86 -48.23
N GLY A 782 -28.25 -7.71 -49.00
CA GLY A 782 -27.65 -8.75 -49.84
C GLY A 782 -26.88 -9.82 -49.06
N LEU A 783 -27.41 -10.25 -47.91
CA LEU A 783 -26.80 -11.28 -47.03
C LEU A 783 -27.17 -12.73 -47.41
N GLY A 784 -27.93 -12.93 -48.48
CA GLY A 784 -28.47 -14.24 -48.87
C GLY A 784 -29.55 -14.75 -47.90
N THR A 785 -29.95 -16.00 -48.05
CA THR A 785 -30.92 -16.62 -47.14
C THR A 785 -30.29 -16.89 -45.77
N PRO A 786 -30.98 -16.57 -44.66
CA PRO A 786 -30.57 -17.02 -43.32
C PRO A 786 -30.75 -18.54 -43.20
N MET A 787 -30.19 -19.13 -42.15
CA MET A 787 -30.53 -20.50 -41.76
C MET A 787 -32.06 -20.64 -41.62
N LYS A 788 -32.62 -21.77 -42.08
CA LYS A 788 -34.04 -22.11 -41.82
C LYS A 788 -34.24 -22.30 -40.31
N GLY A 789 -35.10 -21.47 -39.71
CA GLY A 789 -35.51 -21.65 -38.32
C GLY A 789 -36.18 -23.01 -38.12
N MET A 790 -35.86 -23.69 -37.03
CA MET A 790 -36.53 -24.93 -36.64
C MET A 790 -37.77 -24.54 -35.85
N ASP A 791 -38.90 -24.38 -36.53
CA ASP A 791 -40.18 -24.25 -35.83
C ASP A 791 -40.37 -25.48 -34.94
N SER A 792 -40.70 -25.23 -33.67
CA SER A 792 -41.19 -26.24 -32.73
C SER A 792 -42.52 -26.80 -33.26
N ALA A 793 -42.43 -27.79 -34.16
CA ALA A 793 -43.54 -28.64 -34.56
C ALA A 793 -43.98 -29.47 -33.34
N GLY A 794 -44.85 -28.88 -32.50
CA GLY A 794 -45.32 -29.54 -31.30
C GLY A 794 -45.99 -28.66 -30.25
N ALA A 795 -46.71 -27.58 -30.62
CA ALA A 795 -47.65 -26.93 -29.70
C ALA A 795 -48.84 -26.39 -30.49
N GLY A 796 -49.77 -27.28 -30.83
CA GLY A 796 -51.10 -26.87 -31.26
C GLY A 796 -51.83 -26.17 -30.11
N LYS A 797 -52.02 -24.86 -30.25
CA LYS A 797 -53.31 -24.18 -30.06
C LYS A 797 -53.13 -22.70 -30.40
N THR A 798 -53.78 -22.33 -31.49
CA THR A 798 -54.16 -20.97 -31.86
C THR A 798 -54.67 -20.22 -30.64
N VAL A 799 -53.97 -19.15 -30.24
CA VAL A 799 -54.58 -18.04 -29.50
C VAL A 799 -54.38 -16.82 -30.38
N THR A 800 -55.43 -16.50 -31.13
CA THR A 800 -55.66 -15.20 -31.71
C THR A 800 -55.66 -14.16 -30.58
N LEU A 801 -54.69 -13.24 -30.59
CA LEU A 801 -54.77 -12.01 -29.84
C LEU A 801 -55.39 -10.94 -30.76
N GLU A 802 -56.72 -10.86 -30.73
CA GLU A 802 -57.40 -9.58 -30.86
C GLU A 802 -57.45 -8.93 -29.47
N GLN A 803 -57.27 -7.61 -29.47
CA GLN A 803 -57.21 -6.64 -28.35
C GLN A 803 -55.81 -6.31 -27.81
#